data_AF-A0A2N6PKC2-F1
#
_entry.id   AF-A0A2N6PKC2-F1
#
_cell.length_a   1.000
_cell.length_b   1.000
_cell.length_c   1.000
_cell.angle_alpha   90.00
_cell.angle_beta   90.00
_cell.angle_gamma   90.00
#
_symmetry.space_group_name_H-M   'P 1'
#
loop_
_entity.id
_entity.type
_entity.pdbx_description
1 polymer ?
#
loop_
_entity_poly.entity_id
_entity_poly.type
_entity_poly.pdbx_seq_one_letter_code
_entity_poly.pdbx_strand_id
1 'polypeptide(L)'
;MNTIVTTPWSAVIFDMDGVVTDTASLHAIAWKRLFDDVLASPEVTSGDLPLSHHIDTTPFDGVEDYRRYVDGRPREDGVRTFLNARNIFLPEGDDDDPSSAHTIHGLARRKNDYFSVLLEREGIEVFSGTVKLIERLRRGGTPIGLVTASRNAPQLLETAGIADLFDVVIDGQVARDRGLPGKPAPDTFVAAAELLGFPPRDCAVLEDAVSGVQAARTGEFGLVVGIARDRNRADLEAAGADVVVTDANELDLGIVPQDPWELSFAGFEPEHEGRREALTTLANGYMSLRGAALEAPAGHSHYPGSYMAGIFNRLWSHVNGRDLEHESLVNLPNWNVCDIRFADGDWFSAGGLKIVSGQRTLSFANGVLTRELALSDAQERELIIRQQRLVSMDRKHVAAMLTQITPVNTADPIVVRTGIDMNVINDNVREYDALSKKHLMTTFQQFGSDGTLLAEVETSQSKLRIAIAQRTQIHVGEHTVRQTDEDTGVKVHPVEYPAGIFTDATIEMRKGATVGIDTTTALVNSRDDALTSVREGAVDELNWLPAIGYENLLPGHTAALQRLWERFDVEVEADSNTQLLLHLHTFHLLQSLSPHTVFADTGTPARGLHGEGYRGHIFWDELFVLPLVNLRLPEISKSLLLYRWRRLNAARHLAREAGLEGALYPWQSGSDGREETPVELFNRRAGRWMPDNSWRQKHVGLAIAYNAWQHYRATEDVGWLAEQGGELVIEITRLFASLATYDAETDRFHINDVMGPDEFHDGYPGTPGSGLRDNAYTNIMTAWVCRHAVEIFRLLPSYAAEDLIFRLNIQPAEITLWGRLAARLAVPFNADGIISQFDGYDDLDELDWAAYRKKYGNIGRMDLIMEAEGDSTNNYKLSKQADVTMLIYLLGANGLIRELGRMGYRYTMSQVEQTVDYYTARSTNGSSLSNVVNAAVLASIGRPEAWEVWQESLVIDLHDTQWGTTQEGIHLGAMAGTVDVVVRAFVGVLIRYDRIEFRPRLPEKLTGVRFRVLFQGQVIDVRCSARELVLTSRSHETSKVKVRVWDDERLLDGGETLHFSLPEHHHEAVAMTGAIEVVGEDPKS
;
A
#
# COMPACT_ATOMS: atom_id res chain seq x y z
N MET A 1 11.65 -4.97 -30.12
CA MET A 1 11.17 -6.38 -30.11
C MET A 1 9.71 -6.33 -29.69
N ASN A 2 8.80 -6.98 -30.41
CA ASN A 2 7.41 -7.09 -29.96
C ASN A 2 7.39 -8.13 -28.85
N THR A 3 7.50 -7.68 -27.60
CA THR A 3 7.33 -8.55 -26.43
C THR A 3 5.87 -8.97 -26.39
N ILE A 4 5.60 -10.26 -26.52
CA ILE A 4 4.23 -10.79 -26.57
C ILE A 4 3.70 -10.81 -25.14
N VAL A 5 2.59 -10.13 -24.90
CA VAL A 5 1.81 -10.23 -23.66
C VAL A 5 1.24 -11.64 -23.58
N THR A 6 1.47 -12.32 -22.46
CA THR A 6 0.83 -13.63 -22.18
C THR A 6 -0.05 -13.49 -20.95
N THR A 7 -1.32 -13.87 -21.08
CA THR A 7 -2.27 -13.92 -19.96
C THR A 7 -2.63 -15.39 -19.68
N PRO A 8 -3.07 -15.74 -18.46
CA PRO A 8 -3.56 -17.08 -18.18
C PRO A 8 -4.92 -17.38 -18.83
N TRP A 9 -5.58 -16.38 -19.43
CA TRP A 9 -6.94 -16.50 -19.96
C TRP A 9 -6.93 -16.65 -21.48
N SER A 10 -7.74 -17.58 -21.97
CA SER A 10 -7.86 -17.84 -23.41
C SER A 10 -8.70 -16.80 -24.14
N ALA A 11 -9.60 -16.10 -23.45
CA ALA A 11 -10.35 -14.94 -23.97
C ALA A 11 -10.82 -14.02 -22.83
N VAL A 12 -11.13 -12.77 -23.16
CA VAL A 12 -11.67 -11.78 -22.21
C VAL A 12 -12.96 -11.19 -22.75
N ILE A 13 -14.01 -11.19 -21.94
CA ILE A 13 -15.34 -10.71 -22.30
C ILE A 13 -15.68 -9.49 -21.45
N PHE A 14 -16.10 -8.42 -22.10
CA PHE A 14 -16.44 -7.15 -21.45
C PHE A 14 -17.94 -6.95 -21.49
N ASP A 15 -18.53 -6.45 -20.40
CA ASP A 15 -19.77 -5.69 -20.55
C ASP A 15 -19.51 -4.38 -21.29
N MET A 16 -20.55 -3.83 -21.92
CA MET A 16 -20.47 -2.54 -22.59
C MET A 16 -20.72 -1.37 -21.63
N ASP A 17 -21.83 -1.42 -20.90
CA ASP A 17 -22.37 -0.29 -20.14
C ASP A 17 -21.56 -0.15 -18.84
N GLY A 18 -21.03 1.03 -18.55
CA GLY A 18 -20.23 1.29 -17.32
C GLY A 18 -18.82 0.65 -17.28
N VAL A 19 -18.56 -0.34 -18.15
CA VAL A 19 -17.24 -0.96 -18.34
C VAL A 19 -16.50 -0.35 -19.53
N VAL A 20 -17.08 -0.37 -20.74
CA VAL A 20 -16.46 0.16 -21.97
C VAL A 20 -16.91 1.60 -22.24
N THR A 21 -18.20 1.90 -22.03
CA THR A 21 -18.80 3.22 -22.29
C THR A 21 -19.56 3.77 -21.09
N ASP A 22 -19.54 5.09 -20.88
CA ASP A 22 -20.35 5.77 -19.83
C ASP A 22 -21.83 5.95 -20.25
N THR A 23 -22.42 4.88 -20.78
CA THR A 23 -23.84 4.83 -21.15
C THR A 23 -24.73 4.56 -19.94
N ALA A 24 -24.17 4.04 -18.85
CA ALA A 24 -24.87 3.82 -17.58
C ALA A 24 -25.45 5.12 -17.00
N SER A 25 -24.67 6.21 -17.00
CA SER A 25 -25.12 7.54 -16.57
C SER A 25 -26.32 8.04 -17.39
N LEU A 26 -26.26 7.89 -18.72
CA LEU A 26 -27.36 8.26 -19.61
C LEU A 26 -28.59 7.36 -19.42
N HIS A 27 -28.38 6.07 -19.16
CA HIS A 27 -29.45 5.13 -18.83
C HIS A 27 -30.14 5.49 -17.52
N ALA A 28 -29.40 5.85 -16.47
CA ALA A 28 -29.96 6.29 -15.19
C ALA A 28 -30.87 7.52 -15.36
N ILE A 29 -30.45 8.50 -16.16
CA ILE A 29 -31.27 9.69 -16.48
C ILE A 29 -32.54 9.29 -17.25
N ALA A 30 -32.43 8.41 -18.25
CA ALA A 30 -33.57 7.95 -19.04
C ALA A 30 -34.58 7.16 -18.19
N TRP A 31 -34.10 6.29 -17.31
CA TRP A 31 -34.93 5.52 -16.38
C TRP A 31 -35.63 6.42 -15.37
N LYS A 32 -34.89 7.33 -14.75
CA LYS A 32 -35.46 8.31 -13.81
C LYS A 32 -36.59 9.09 -14.46
N ARG A 33 -36.36 9.61 -15.67
CA ARG A 33 -37.39 10.32 -16.42
C ARG A 33 -38.62 9.45 -16.69
N LEU A 34 -38.42 8.21 -17.17
CA LEU A 34 -39.52 7.29 -17.42
C LEU A 34 -40.35 7.05 -16.15
N PHE A 35 -39.70 6.67 -15.06
CA PHE A 35 -40.40 6.26 -13.84
C PHE A 35 -41.02 7.45 -13.13
N ASP A 36 -40.37 8.61 -13.08
CA ASP A 36 -40.97 9.83 -12.54
C ASP A 36 -42.23 10.23 -13.34
N ASP A 37 -42.20 10.12 -14.68
CA ASP A 37 -43.37 10.36 -15.52
C ASP A 37 -44.51 9.35 -15.24
N VAL A 38 -44.18 8.07 -15.06
CA VAL A 38 -45.17 7.01 -14.78
C VAL A 38 -45.78 7.18 -13.38
N LEU A 39 -44.95 7.44 -12.37
CA LEU A 39 -45.39 7.60 -10.98
C LEU A 39 -46.18 8.91 -10.78
N ALA A 40 -45.91 9.93 -11.60
CA ALA A 40 -46.70 11.16 -11.63
C ALA A 40 -47.99 11.06 -12.47
N SER A 41 -48.18 9.99 -13.24
CA SER A 41 -49.35 9.85 -14.13
C SER A 41 -50.66 9.76 -13.32
N PRO A 42 -51.72 10.50 -13.71
CA PRO A 42 -53.07 10.34 -13.18
C PRO A 42 -53.55 8.89 -13.24
N GLU A 43 -53.19 8.13 -14.27
CA GLU A 43 -53.68 6.75 -14.46
C GLU A 43 -53.16 5.77 -13.38
N VAL A 44 -51.96 6.04 -12.85
CA VAL A 44 -51.37 5.27 -11.74
C VAL A 44 -51.88 5.78 -10.38
N THR A 45 -52.15 7.08 -10.27
CA THR A 45 -52.54 7.74 -9.01
C THR A 45 -54.05 7.80 -8.75
N SER A 46 -54.91 7.57 -9.76
CA SER A 46 -56.38 7.74 -9.65
C SER A 46 -57.22 6.46 -9.50
N GLY A 47 -56.59 5.28 -9.38
CA GLY A 47 -57.23 4.12 -8.72
C GLY A 47 -58.11 3.18 -9.56
N ASP A 48 -57.93 3.10 -10.88
CA ASP A 48 -58.71 2.18 -11.75
C ASP A 48 -58.02 0.82 -12.04
N LEU A 49 -56.84 0.55 -11.45
CA LEU A 49 -56.21 -0.78 -11.46
C LEU A 49 -56.66 -1.60 -10.22
N PRO A 50 -56.76 -2.93 -10.30
CA PRO A 50 -57.21 -3.77 -9.17
C PRO A 50 -56.25 -3.67 -7.98
N LEU A 51 -56.57 -2.75 -7.07
CA LEU A 51 -55.78 -2.40 -5.88
C LEU A 51 -55.74 -3.57 -4.89
N SER A 52 -54.58 -4.21 -4.77
CA SER A 52 -54.14 -4.79 -3.51
C SER A 52 -52.95 -3.97 -2.98
N HIS A 53 -53.17 -3.26 -1.87
CA HIS A 53 -52.21 -2.49 -1.07
C HIS A 53 -51.71 -1.14 -1.63
N HIS A 54 -51.26 -0.28 -0.71
CA HIS A 54 -50.75 1.08 -0.98
C HIS A 54 -49.73 1.09 -2.12
N ILE A 55 -50.04 1.85 -3.19
CA ILE A 55 -49.09 2.16 -4.27
C ILE A 55 -48.05 3.13 -3.72
N ASP A 56 -46.78 2.83 -3.95
CA ASP A 56 -45.68 3.69 -3.58
C ASP A 56 -45.31 4.61 -4.76
N THR A 57 -45.60 5.90 -4.61
CA THR A 57 -45.34 6.93 -5.63
C THR A 57 -44.05 7.71 -5.36
N THR A 58 -43.15 7.20 -4.51
CA THR A 58 -41.85 7.82 -4.26
C THR A 58 -41.08 7.92 -5.58
N PRO A 59 -40.58 9.12 -5.97
CA PRO A 59 -39.81 9.30 -7.21
C PRO A 59 -38.64 8.32 -7.30
N PHE A 60 -38.29 7.95 -8.54
CA PHE A 60 -37.20 7.00 -8.78
C PHE A 60 -35.86 7.63 -8.37
N ASP A 61 -35.13 6.96 -7.49
CA ASP A 61 -33.78 7.36 -7.13
C ASP A 61 -32.80 6.97 -8.25
N GLY A 62 -32.13 7.96 -8.84
CA GLY A 62 -31.23 7.75 -9.98
C GLY A 62 -29.98 6.92 -9.66
N VAL A 63 -29.70 6.63 -8.39
CA VAL A 63 -28.54 5.88 -7.93
C VAL A 63 -28.97 4.56 -7.29
N GLU A 64 -29.75 4.62 -6.20
CA GLU A 64 -30.12 3.46 -5.40
C GLU A 64 -31.15 2.56 -6.12
N ASP A 65 -32.25 3.15 -6.62
CA ASP A 65 -33.27 2.40 -7.35
C ASP A 65 -32.73 1.90 -8.70
N TYR A 66 -31.85 2.70 -9.34
CA TYR A 66 -31.17 2.31 -10.57
C TYR A 66 -30.41 0.99 -10.40
N ARG A 67 -29.45 0.96 -9.47
CA ARG A 67 -28.63 -0.21 -9.18
C ARG A 67 -29.45 -1.42 -8.78
N ARG A 68 -30.45 -1.20 -7.92
CA ARG A 68 -31.22 -2.30 -7.33
C ARG A 68 -32.16 -2.98 -8.32
N TYR A 69 -32.83 -2.20 -9.18
CA TYR A 69 -33.97 -2.71 -9.94
C TYR A 69 -33.77 -2.80 -11.44
N VAL A 70 -32.87 -2.01 -12.04
CA VAL A 70 -32.74 -1.93 -13.51
C VAL A 70 -31.34 -2.17 -14.03
N ASP A 71 -30.30 -1.97 -13.22
CA ASP A 71 -28.92 -2.02 -13.69
C ASP A 71 -28.47 -3.41 -14.17
N GLY A 72 -27.82 -3.43 -15.33
CA GLY A 72 -27.42 -4.65 -16.06
C GLY A 72 -28.57 -5.54 -16.55
N ARG A 73 -29.85 -5.17 -16.39
CA ARG A 73 -31.01 -6.01 -16.75
C ARG A 73 -31.62 -5.63 -18.10
N PRO A 74 -32.33 -6.57 -18.78
CA PRO A 74 -33.19 -6.24 -19.90
C PRO A 74 -34.22 -5.17 -19.53
N ARG A 75 -34.57 -4.29 -20.48
CA ARG A 75 -35.44 -3.13 -20.21
C ARG A 75 -36.82 -3.54 -19.70
N GLU A 76 -37.41 -4.54 -20.33
CA GLU A 76 -38.70 -5.09 -19.96
C GLU A 76 -38.67 -5.62 -18.51
N ASP A 77 -37.57 -6.29 -18.14
CA ASP A 77 -37.35 -6.77 -16.78
C ASP A 77 -37.12 -5.63 -15.77
N GLY A 78 -36.42 -4.58 -16.16
CA GLY A 78 -36.22 -3.38 -15.35
C GLY A 78 -37.54 -2.67 -15.03
N VAL A 79 -38.39 -2.45 -16.04
CA VAL A 79 -39.75 -1.91 -15.86
C VAL A 79 -40.55 -2.78 -14.89
N ARG A 80 -40.55 -4.11 -15.12
CA ARG A 80 -41.30 -5.05 -14.30
C ARG A 80 -40.83 -5.05 -12.85
N THR A 81 -39.52 -5.12 -12.63
CA THR A 81 -38.92 -5.25 -11.30
C THR A 81 -39.18 -4.00 -10.48
N PHE A 82 -38.94 -2.81 -11.04
CA PHE A 82 -39.15 -1.55 -10.31
C PHE A 82 -40.64 -1.31 -10.01
N LEU A 83 -41.53 -1.44 -11.00
CA LEU A 83 -42.96 -1.18 -10.80
C LEU A 83 -43.58 -2.18 -9.81
N ASN A 84 -43.22 -3.46 -9.88
CA ASN A 84 -43.67 -4.44 -8.89
C ASN A 84 -43.21 -4.08 -7.47
N ALA A 85 -41.98 -3.56 -7.31
CA ALA A 85 -41.48 -3.11 -6.01
C ALA A 85 -42.27 -1.92 -5.45
N ARG A 86 -42.95 -1.15 -6.32
CA ARG A 86 -43.87 -0.05 -5.97
C ARG A 86 -45.34 -0.49 -5.90
N ASN A 87 -45.62 -1.80 -5.94
CA ASN A 87 -46.96 -2.41 -6.01
C ASN A 87 -47.77 -2.02 -7.26
N ILE A 88 -47.10 -1.74 -8.38
CA ILE A 88 -47.71 -1.42 -9.67
C ILE A 88 -47.52 -2.59 -10.62
N PHE A 89 -48.62 -3.22 -11.05
CA PHE A 89 -48.62 -4.36 -11.96
C PHE A 89 -49.23 -3.95 -13.30
N LEU A 90 -48.42 -3.96 -14.36
CA LEU A 90 -48.86 -3.66 -15.72
C LEU A 90 -48.97 -4.94 -16.56
N PRO A 91 -49.85 -4.98 -17.57
CA PRO A 91 -49.83 -6.04 -18.57
C PRO A 91 -48.47 -6.08 -19.28
N GLU A 92 -48.03 -7.28 -19.65
CA GLU A 92 -46.75 -7.48 -20.32
C GLU A 92 -46.69 -6.70 -21.65
N GLY A 93 -47.74 -6.83 -22.47
CA GLY A 93 -47.76 -6.25 -23.81
C GLY A 93 -47.02 -7.10 -24.83
N ASP A 94 -46.72 -6.52 -25.99
CA ASP A 94 -45.90 -7.13 -27.04
C ASP A 94 -44.99 -6.11 -27.74
N ASP A 95 -44.10 -6.58 -28.62
CA ASP A 95 -43.12 -5.71 -29.28
C ASP A 95 -43.72 -4.66 -30.23
N ASP A 96 -44.96 -4.84 -30.68
CA ASP A 96 -45.65 -3.89 -31.55
C ASP A 96 -46.32 -2.75 -30.74
N ASP A 97 -46.28 -2.83 -29.40
CA ASP A 97 -46.80 -1.77 -28.55
C ASP A 97 -46.06 -0.43 -28.80
N PRO A 98 -46.81 0.66 -29.05
CA PRO A 98 -46.22 1.98 -29.20
C PRO A 98 -45.67 2.47 -27.87
N SER A 99 -44.73 3.43 -27.88
CA SER A 99 -44.18 3.99 -26.64
C SER A 99 -45.23 4.69 -25.77
N SER A 100 -46.41 5.00 -26.31
CA SER A 100 -47.56 5.49 -25.54
C SER A 100 -48.33 4.42 -24.76
N ALA A 101 -48.12 3.13 -25.04
CA ALA A 101 -48.86 2.05 -24.37
C ALA A 101 -48.43 1.88 -22.90
N HIS A 102 -49.40 1.54 -22.03
CA HIS A 102 -49.20 1.28 -20.61
C HIS A 102 -48.96 -0.21 -20.33
N THR A 103 -48.04 -0.78 -21.09
CA THR A 103 -47.57 -2.16 -20.96
C THR A 103 -46.08 -2.14 -20.63
N ILE A 104 -45.54 -3.27 -20.19
CA ILE A 104 -44.10 -3.40 -19.92
C ILE A 104 -43.31 -3.10 -21.21
N HIS A 105 -43.73 -3.65 -22.35
CA HIS A 105 -43.10 -3.38 -23.65
C HIS A 105 -43.24 -1.91 -24.10
N GLY A 106 -44.41 -1.30 -23.93
CA GLY A 106 -44.64 0.12 -24.27
C GLY A 106 -43.75 1.07 -23.46
N LEU A 107 -43.62 0.85 -22.15
CA LEU A 107 -42.72 1.64 -21.30
C LEU A 107 -41.25 1.39 -21.59
N ALA A 108 -40.85 0.14 -21.87
CA ALA A 108 -39.49 -0.17 -22.30
C ALA A 108 -39.11 0.56 -23.60
N ARG A 109 -40.05 0.66 -24.55
CA ARG A 109 -39.89 1.46 -25.78
C ARG A 109 -39.79 2.96 -25.47
N ARG A 110 -40.63 3.49 -24.57
CA ARG A 110 -40.57 4.90 -24.14
C ARG A 110 -39.22 5.26 -23.50
N LYS A 111 -38.67 4.38 -22.66
CA LYS A 111 -37.31 4.56 -22.09
C LYS A 111 -36.26 4.60 -23.19
N ASN A 112 -36.41 3.79 -24.23
CA ASN A 112 -35.50 3.83 -25.39
C ASN A 112 -35.57 5.17 -26.10
N ASP A 113 -36.77 5.70 -26.34
CA ASP A 113 -36.95 7.00 -27.00
C ASP A 113 -36.25 8.12 -26.19
N TYR A 114 -36.38 8.11 -24.85
CA TYR A 114 -35.67 9.04 -23.97
C TYR A 114 -34.15 8.87 -24.05
N PHE A 115 -33.65 7.64 -24.05
CA PHE A 115 -32.23 7.37 -24.18
C PHE A 115 -31.67 7.83 -25.53
N SER A 116 -32.36 7.56 -26.65
CA SER A 116 -31.93 7.99 -27.98
C SER A 116 -31.79 9.51 -28.08
N VAL A 117 -32.73 10.26 -27.50
CA VAL A 117 -32.64 11.74 -27.46
C VAL A 117 -31.46 12.22 -26.60
N LEU A 118 -31.20 11.58 -25.47
CA LEU A 118 -30.05 11.92 -24.63
C LEU A 118 -28.73 11.62 -25.34
N LEU A 119 -28.65 10.47 -26.01
CA LEU A 119 -27.49 10.03 -26.77
C LEU A 119 -27.14 11.00 -27.92
N GLU A 120 -28.14 11.43 -28.70
CA GLU A 120 -27.95 12.42 -29.78
C GLU A 120 -27.46 13.77 -29.25
N ARG A 121 -27.87 14.14 -28.03
CA ARG A 121 -27.54 15.44 -27.42
C ARG A 121 -26.17 15.44 -26.74
N GLU A 122 -25.86 14.39 -26.00
CA GLU A 122 -24.70 14.34 -25.09
C GLU A 122 -23.53 13.53 -25.65
N GLY A 123 -23.76 12.66 -26.64
CA GLY A 123 -22.74 11.78 -27.21
C GLY A 123 -22.45 10.56 -26.32
N ILE A 124 -21.39 9.82 -26.68
CA ILE A 124 -20.91 8.65 -25.93
C ILE A 124 -19.47 8.95 -25.50
N GLU A 125 -19.20 8.78 -24.21
CA GLU A 125 -17.85 8.78 -23.67
C GLU A 125 -17.36 7.33 -23.48
N VAL A 126 -16.11 7.08 -23.88
CA VAL A 126 -15.47 5.77 -23.76
C VAL A 126 -14.47 5.81 -22.61
N PHE A 127 -14.47 4.76 -21.78
CA PHE A 127 -13.49 4.66 -20.71
C PHE A 127 -12.11 4.33 -21.28
N SER A 128 -11.23 5.34 -21.28
CA SER A 128 -9.89 5.22 -21.86
C SER A 128 -9.04 4.10 -21.23
N GLY A 129 -9.24 3.82 -19.94
CA GLY A 129 -8.54 2.73 -19.25
C GLY A 129 -8.95 1.35 -19.77
N THR A 130 -10.24 1.13 -20.01
CA THR A 130 -10.77 -0.11 -20.61
C THR A 130 -10.27 -0.29 -22.04
N VAL A 131 -10.23 0.79 -22.84
CA VAL A 131 -9.68 0.73 -24.21
C VAL A 131 -8.20 0.34 -24.20
N LYS A 132 -7.39 0.92 -23.32
CA LYS A 132 -5.97 0.57 -23.18
C LYS A 132 -5.78 -0.90 -22.81
N LEU A 133 -6.62 -1.44 -21.92
CA LEU A 133 -6.61 -2.87 -21.58
C LEU A 133 -6.94 -3.73 -22.82
N ILE A 134 -7.99 -3.39 -23.56
CA ILE A 134 -8.36 -4.13 -24.79
C ILE A 134 -7.22 -4.08 -25.82
N GLU A 135 -6.62 -2.91 -26.06
CA GLU A 135 -5.47 -2.76 -26.95
C GLU A 135 -4.26 -3.59 -26.49
N ARG A 136 -4.01 -3.65 -25.18
CA ARG A 136 -2.95 -4.48 -24.57
C ARG A 136 -3.21 -5.97 -24.82
N LEU A 137 -4.43 -6.44 -24.62
CA LEU A 137 -4.83 -7.83 -24.85
C LEU A 137 -4.75 -8.21 -26.34
N ARG A 138 -5.21 -7.34 -27.24
CA ARG A 138 -5.11 -7.55 -28.70
C ARG A 138 -3.66 -7.62 -29.18
N ARG A 139 -2.75 -6.80 -28.61
CA ARG A 139 -1.30 -6.93 -28.87
C ARG A 139 -0.74 -8.30 -28.47
N GLY A 140 -1.32 -8.92 -27.43
CA GLY A 140 -1.01 -10.29 -26.99
C GLY A 140 -1.74 -11.39 -27.79
N GLY A 141 -2.62 -11.03 -28.72
CA GLY A 141 -3.42 -11.98 -29.50
C GLY A 141 -4.55 -12.65 -28.70
N THR A 142 -4.96 -12.07 -27.56
CA THR A 142 -6.09 -12.56 -26.75
C THR A 142 -7.41 -12.15 -27.42
N PRO A 143 -8.29 -13.11 -27.76
CA PRO A 143 -9.62 -12.83 -28.32
C PRO A 143 -10.52 -12.08 -27.35
N ILE A 144 -11.28 -11.11 -27.88
CA ILE A 144 -12.09 -10.17 -27.10
C ILE A 144 -13.57 -10.29 -27.45
N GLY A 145 -14.41 -10.50 -26.43
CA GLY A 145 -15.87 -10.46 -26.53
C GLY A 145 -16.47 -9.20 -25.91
N LEU A 146 -17.63 -8.78 -26.41
CA LEU A 146 -18.49 -7.78 -25.79
C LEU A 146 -19.88 -8.37 -25.55
N VAL A 147 -20.48 -8.10 -24.39
CA VAL A 147 -21.85 -8.46 -24.05
C VAL A 147 -22.59 -7.19 -23.60
N THR A 148 -23.86 -7.04 -23.99
CA THR A 148 -24.75 -5.99 -23.46
C THR A 148 -26.21 -6.37 -23.63
N ALA A 149 -27.07 -5.91 -22.72
CA ALA A 149 -28.52 -6.02 -22.86
C ALA A 149 -29.10 -5.02 -23.88
N SER A 150 -28.32 -4.01 -24.29
CA SER A 150 -28.74 -2.98 -25.24
C SER A 150 -28.89 -3.52 -26.65
N ARG A 151 -29.98 -3.14 -27.34
CA ARG A 151 -30.16 -3.43 -28.78
C ARG A 151 -29.49 -2.40 -29.68
N ASN A 152 -28.90 -1.34 -29.10
CA ASN A 152 -28.27 -0.25 -29.84
C ASN A 152 -26.75 -0.41 -29.97
N ALA A 153 -26.18 -1.52 -29.46
CA ALA A 153 -24.74 -1.71 -29.34
C ALA A 153 -23.96 -1.48 -30.65
N PRO A 154 -24.37 -2.00 -31.83
CA PRO A 154 -23.62 -1.78 -33.06
C PRO A 154 -23.45 -0.31 -33.42
N GLN A 155 -24.54 0.47 -33.31
CA GLN A 155 -24.51 1.91 -33.58
C GLN A 155 -23.67 2.68 -32.56
N LEU A 156 -23.72 2.29 -31.28
CA LEU A 156 -22.94 2.91 -30.21
C LEU A 156 -21.43 2.71 -30.44
N LEU A 157 -21.02 1.47 -30.77
CA LEU A 157 -19.62 1.12 -31.01
C LEU A 157 -19.06 1.80 -32.27
N GLU A 158 -19.85 1.91 -33.34
CA GLU A 158 -19.47 2.66 -34.56
C GLU A 158 -19.29 4.14 -34.26
N THR A 159 -20.23 4.75 -33.53
CA THR A 159 -20.18 6.18 -33.17
C THR A 159 -18.99 6.48 -32.26
N ALA A 160 -18.66 5.56 -31.35
CA ALA A 160 -17.50 5.65 -30.47
C ALA A 160 -16.16 5.30 -31.17
N GLY A 161 -16.19 4.76 -32.39
CA GLY A 161 -14.99 4.40 -33.15
C GLY A 161 -14.22 3.18 -32.59
N ILE A 162 -14.90 2.30 -31.86
CA ILE A 162 -14.28 1.16 -31.16
C ILE A 162 -14.84 -0.21 -31.59
N ALA A 163 -15.69 -0.26 -32.61
CA ALA A 163 -16.27 -1.51 -33.10
C ALA A 163 -15.22 -2.57 -33.47
N ASP A 164 -14.09 -2.14 -34.05
CA ASP A 164 -13.00 -3.03 -34.50
C ASP A 164 -12.17 -3.63 -33.35
N LEU A 165 -12.46 -3.28 -32.09
CA LEU A 165 -11.77 -3.83 -30.93
C LEU A 165 -12.29 -5.21 -30.50
N PHE A 166 -13.49 -5.60 -30.93
CA PHE A 166 -14.19 -6.79 -30.46
C PHE A 166 -14.29 -7.85 -31.56
N ASP A 167 -13.92 -9.09 -31.25
CA ASP A 167 -13.99 -10.21 -32.20
C ASP A 167 -15.40 -10.84 -32.19
N VAL A 168 -16.10 -10.76 -31.06
CA VAL A 168 -17.49 -11.22 -30.88
C VAL A 168 -18.28 -10.15 -30.12
N VAL A 169 -19.51 -9.87 -30.57
CA VAL A 169 -20.46 -8.99 -29.87
C VAL A 169 -21.80 -9.73 -29.68
N ILE A 170 -22.25 -9.84 -28.43
CA ILE A 170 -23.58 -10.35 -28.06
C ILE A 170 -24.40 -9.19 -27.50
N ASP A 171 -25.20 -8.58 -28.37
CA ASP A 171 -26.12 -7.52 -28.01
C ASP A 171 -27.53 -8.05 -27.70
N GLY A 172 -28.43 -7.14 -27.28
CA GLY A 172 -29.80 -7.50 -26.95
C GLY A 172 -30.63 -8.04 -28.13
N GLN A 173 -30.20 -7.83 -29.39
CA GLN A 173 -30.86 -8.39 -30.57
C GLN A 173 -30.38 -9.83 -30.80
N VAL A 174 -29.07 -10.08 -30.70
CA VAL A 174 -28.48 -11.42 -30.80
C VAL A 174 -29.00 -12.32 -29.68
N ALA A 175 -29.09 -11.82 -28.44
CA ALA A 175 -29.63 -12.57 -27.31
C ALA A 175 -31.08 -13.01 -27.59
N ARG A 176 -31.90 -12.12 -28.15
CA ARG A 176 -33.29 -12.41 -28.53
C ARG A 176 -33.36 -13.44 -29.66
N ASP A 177 -32.64 -13.24 -30.74
CA ASP A 177 -32.68 -14.11 -31.92
C ASP A 177 -32.26 -15.55 -31.59
N ARG A 178 -31.42 -15.71 -30.56
CA ARG A 178 -30.95 -17.00 -30.05
C ARG A 178 -31.71 -17.52 -28.82
N GLY A 179 -32.67 -16.76 -28.29
CA GLY A 179 -33.43 -17.13 -27.11
C GLY A 179 -32.59 -17.24 -25.83
N LEU A 180 -31.54 -16.42 -25.70
CA LEU A 180 -30.66 -16.36 -24.53
C LEU A 180 -31.31 -15.52 -23.42
N PRO A 181 -31.56 -16.08 -22.23
CA PRO A 181 -31.92 -15.32 -21.04
C PRO A 181 -30.90 -14.21 -20.74
N GLY A 182 -31.38 -13.03 -20.32
CA GLY A 182 -30.52 -11.93 -19.90
C GLY A 182 -29.98 -12.11 -18.47
N LYS A 183 -29.03 -11.25 -18.08
CA LYS A 183 -28.46 -11.20 -16.72
C LYS A 183 -29.59 -11.08 -15.67
N PRO A 184 -29.52 -11.82 -14.55
CA PRO A 184 -28.35 -12.52 -14.00
C PRO A 184 -28.14 -13.95 -14.49
N ALA A 185 -28.88 -14.42 -15.50
CA ALA A 185 -28.58 -15.72 -16.12
C ALA A 185 -27.27 -15.65 -16.93
N PRO A 186 -26.45 -16.71 -16.95
CA PRO A 186 -25.11 -16.69 -17.55
C PRO A 186 -25.10 -16.75 -19.09
N ASP A 187 -26.24 -17.04 -19.71
CA ASP A 187 -26.36 -17.47 -21.11
C ASP A 187 -25.72 -16.52 -22.13
N THR A 188 -25.84 -15.20 -21.94
CA THR A 188 -25.23 -14.23 -22.86
C THR A 188 -23.70 -14.24 -22.79
N PHE A 189 -23.11 -14.42 -21.60
CA PHE A 189 -21.67 -14.56 -21.43
C PHE A 189 -21.17 -15.91 -21.95
N VAL A 190 -21.89 -17.00 -21.62
CA VAL A 190 -21.54 -18.35 -22.09
C VAL A 190 -21.57 -18.41 -23.62
N ALA A 191 -22.60 -17.81 -24.26
CA ALA A 191 -22.67 -17.73 -25.71
C ALA A 191 -21.52 -16.92 -26.33
N ALA A 192 -21.05 -15.86 -25.67
CA ALA A 192 -19.88 -15.11 -26.11
C ALA A 192 -18.61 -15.98 -26.05
N ALA A 193 -18.38 -16.70 -24.95
CA ALA A 193 -17.26 -17.63 -24.79
C ALA A 193 -17.27 -18.75 -25.85
N GLU A 194 -18.44 -19.34 -26.09
CA GLU A 194 -18.64 -20.37 -27.12
C GLU A 194 -18.29 -19.87 -28.53
N LEU A 195 -18.71 -18.63 -28.88
CA LEU A 195 -18.40 -18.03 -30.17
C LEU A 195 -16.93 -17.65 -30.33
N LEU A 196 -16.26 -17.31 -29.22
CA LEU A 196 -14.80 -17.11 -29.19
C LEU A 196 -14.04 -18.44 -29.26
N GLY A 197 -14.70 -19.57 -29.00
CA GLY A 197 -14.16 -20.92 -29.13
C GLY A 197 -13.56 -21.50 -27.85
N PHE A 198 -13.89 -20.94 -26.69
CA PHE A 198 -13.30 -21.32 -25.40
C PHE A 198 -14.38 -21.65 -24.35
N PRO A 199 -14.09 -22.57 -23.40
CA PRO A 199 -15.00 -22.83 -22.29
C PRO A 199 -14.97 -21.68 -21.28
N PRO A 200 -16.09 -21.38 -20.57
CA PRO A 200 -16.15 -20.26 -19.61
C PRO A 200 -15.03 -20.21 -18.59
N ARG A 201 -14.64 -21.36 -18.02
CA ARG A 201 -13.55 -21.49 -17.03
C ARG A 201 -12.18 -20.99 -17.51
N ASP A 202 -11.96 -20.90 -18.83
CA ASP A 202 -10.71 -20.43 -19.42
C ASP A 202 -10.83 -18.96 -19.87
N CYS A 203 -11.95 -18.28 -19.57
CA CYS A 203 -12.24 -16.90 -19.93
C CYS A 203 -12.36 -16.00 -18.69
N ALA A 204 -12.03 -14.72 -18.86
CA ALA A 204 -12.27 -13.67 -17.87
C ALA A 204 -13.47 -12.80 -18.29
N VAL A 205 -14.24 -12.28 -17.33
CA VAL A 205 -15.35 -11.35 -17.55
C VAL A 205 -15.13 -10.05 -16.76
N LEU A 206 -15.35 -8.90 -17.39
CA LEU A 206 -15.36 -7.58 -16.74
C LEU A 206 -16.77 -7.00 -16.73
N GLU A 207 -17.26 -6.62 -15.55
CA GLU A 207 -18.63 -6.15 -15.31
C GLU A 207 -18.67 -5.05 -14.24
N ASP A 208 -19.58 -4.08 -14.33
CA ASP A 208 -19.80 -3.03 -13.32
C ASP A 208 -21.09 -3.23 -12.48
N ALA A 209 -22.03 -4.08 -12.94
CA ALA A 209 -23.30 -4.36 -12.27
C ALA A 209 -23.32 -5.71 -11.51
N VAL A 210 -23.99 -5.72 -10.35
CA VAL A 210 -24.20 -6.93 -9.50
C VAL A 210 -24.82 -8.08 -10.29
N SER A 211 -25.78 -7.79 -11.17
CA SER A 211 -26.49 -8.81 -11.96
C SER A 211 -25.57 -9.50 -12.97
N GLY A 212 -24.63 -8.77 -13.58
CA GLY A 212 -23.66 -9.35 -14.49
C GLY A 212 -22.53 -10.11 -13.78
N VAL A 213 -22.10 -9.65 -12.61
CA VAL A 213 -21.14 -10.39 -11.78
C VAL A 213 -21.74 -11.74 -11.36
N GLN A 214 -23.00 -11.74 -10.93
CA GLN A 214 -23.74 -12.97 -10.64
C GLN A 214 -23.86 -13.88 -11.86
N ALA A 215 -24.10 -13.31 -13.05
CA ALA A 215 -24.16 -14.08 -14.30
C ALA A 215 -22.82 -14.73 -14.63
N ALA A 216 -21.72 -13.98 -14.58
CA ALA A 216 -20.37 -14.51 -14.80
C ALA A 216 -20.00 -15.57 -13.75
N ARG A 217 -20.32 -15.33 -12.47
CA ARG A 217 -20.05 -16.32 -11.41
C ARG A 217 -20.85 -17.60 -11.59
N THR A 218 -22.13 -17.49 -11.94
CA THR A 218 -23.00 -18.64 -12.22
C THR A 218 -22.58 -19.39 -13.47
N GLY A 219 -21.99 -18.70 -14.45
CA GLY A 219 -21.42 -19.28 -15.66
C GLY A 219 -20.09 -20.00 -15.47
N GLU A 220 -19.56 -20.07 -14.24
CA GLU A 220 -18.28 -20.70 -13.89
C GLU A 220 -17.10 -20.12 -14.71
N PHE A 221 -17.10 -18.80 -14.93
CA PHE A 221 -15.99 -18.11 -15.55
C PHE A 221 -14.73 -18.16 -14.67
N GLY A 222 -13.56 -18.24 -15.31
CA GLY A 222 -12.28 -18.43 -14.63
C GLY A 222 -11.83 -17.24 -13.78
N LEU A 223 -12.22 -16.03 -14.20
CA LEU A 223 -12.02 -14.77 -13.48
C LEU A 223 -13.21 -13.85 -13.70
N VAL A 224 -13.80 -13.35 -12.62
CA VAL A 224 -14.87 -12.34 -12.64
C VAL A 224 -14.34 -11.05 -12.03
N VAL A 225 -14.27 -9.99 -12.84
CA VAL A 225 -13.76 -8.68 -12.43
C VAL A 225 -14.90 -7.68 -12.32
N GLY A 226 -15.06 -7.09 -11.14
CA GLY A 226 -15.95 -5.97 -10.89
C GLY A 226 -15.28 -4.63 -11.18
N ILE A 227 -15.95 -3.72 -11.90
CA ILE A 227 -15.50 -2.33 -12.10
C ILE A 227 -16.33 -1.40 -11.21
N ALA A 228 -15.76 -0.98 -10.09
CA ALA A 228 -16.45 -0.17 -9.08
C ALA A 228 -16.39 1.34 -9.41
N ARG A 229 -17.26 1.83 -10.30
CA ARG A 229 -17.28 3.24 -10.73
C ARG A 229 -17.77 4.22 -9.66
N ASP A 230 -18.70 3.79 -8.80
CA ASP A 230 -19.42 4.68 -7.86
C ASP A 230 -19.53 4.12 -6.43
N ARG A 231 -18.40 3.65 -5.87
CA ARG A 231 -18.30 3.09 -4.49
C ARG A 231 -19.17 1.84 -4.22
N ASN A 232 -19.47 1.04 -5.24
CA ASN A 232 -20.22 -0.22 -5.13
C ASN A 232 -19.32 -1.46 -4.99
N ARG A 233 -18.04 -1.30 -4.61
CA ARG A 233 -17.07 -2.41 -4.47
C ARG A 233 -17.61 -3.55 -3.62
N ALA A 234 -18.15 -3.20 -2.46
CA ALA A 234 -18.70 -4.15 -1.50
C ALA A 234 -19.82 -5.01 -2.08
N ASP A 235 -20.65 -4.44 -2.96
CA ASP A 235 -21.77 -5.14 -3.60
C ASP A 235 -21.27 -6.09 -4.69
N LEU A 236 -20.26 -5.69 -5.46
CA LEU A 236 -19.64 -6.51 -6.51
C LEU A 236 -18.87 -7.70 -5.91
N GLU A 237 -18.14 -7.48 -4.83
CA GLU A 237 -17.49 -8.56 -4.07
C GLU A 237 -18.53 -9.55 -3.51
N ALA A 238 -19.61 -9.04 -2.90
CA ALA A 238 -20.70 -9.87 -2.39
C ALA A 238 -21.45 -10.63 -3.50
N ALA A 239 -21.48 -10.08 -4.72
CA ALA A 239 -22.05 -10.73 -5.90
C ALA A 239 -21.20 -11.88 -6.46
N GLY A 240 -19.94 -11.98 -6.03
CA GLY A 240 -19.01 -13.04 -6.42
C GLY A 240 -17.91 -12.62 -7.40
N ALA A 241 -17.58 -11.32 -7.47
CA ALA A 241 -16.38 -10.87 -8.18
C ALA A 241 -15.12 -11.36 -7.46
N ASP A 242 -14.16 -11.91 -8.21
CA ASP A 242 -12.88 -12.36 -7.68
C ASP A 242 -11.91 -11.19 -7.45
N VAL A 243 -12.01 -10.15 -8.30
CA VAL A 243 -11.22 -8.92 -8.20
C VAL A 243 -12.15 -7.74 -8.46
N VAL A 244 -11.99 -6.65 -7.72
CA VAL A 244 -12.68 -5.40 -7.99
C VAL A 244 -11.68 -4.26 -8.14
N VAL A 245 -11.79 -3.48 -9.23
CA VAL A 245 -10.93 -2.32 -9.53
C VAL A 245 -11.79 -1.09 -9.84
N THR A 246 -11.21 0.10 -9.68
CA THR A 246 -11.90 1.36 -10.03
C THR A 246 -11.67 1.72 -11.50
N ASP A 247 -10.52 1.32 -12.05
CA ASP A 247 -10.18 1.47 -13.46
C ASP A 247 -9.65 0.14 -14.02
N ALA A 248 -10.19 -0.30 -15.16
CA ALA A 248 -9.76 -1.52 -15.83
C ALA A 248 -8.27 -1.51 -16.24
N ASN A 249 -7.65 -0.33 -16.38
CA ASN A 249 -6.22 -0.23 -16.69
C ASN A 249 -5.31 -0.67 -15.53
N GLU A 250 -5.82 -0.71 -14.30
CA GLU A 250 -5.10 -1.15 -13.10
C GLU A 250 -5.01 -2.70 -13.01
N LEU A 251 -5.90 -3.39 -13.74
CA LEU A 251 -6.08 -4.82 -13.67
C LEU A 251 -4.86 -5.58 -14.18
N ASP A 252 -4.30 -6.40 -13.31
CA ASP A 252 -3.40 -7.49 -13.68
C ASP A 252 -4.22 -8.75 -13.97
N LEU A 253 -4.34 -9.14 -15.22
CA LEU A 253 -5.03 -10.39 -15.56
C LEU A 253 -4.19 -11.62 -15.17
N GLY A 254 -2.93 -11.43 -14.79
CA GLY A 254 -2.10 -12.49 -14.26
C GLY A 254 -2.38 -12.87 -12.81
N ILE A 255 -3.17 -12.12 -12.04
CA ILE A 255 -3.47 -12.51 -10.66
C ILE A 255 -4.29 -13.82 -10.66
N VAL A 256 -3.82 -14.81 -9.90
CA VAL A 256 -4.44 -16.15 -9.80
C VAL A 256 -5.26 -16.24 -8.50
N PRO A 257 -6.41 -16.95 -8.47
CA PRO A 257 -7.23 -17.11 -7.26
C PRO A 257 -6.44 -17.55 -6.03
N GLN A 258 -6.74 -16.95 -4.88
CA GLN A 258 -5.78 -16.73 -3.79
C GLN A 258 -5.92 -17.71 -2.62
N ASP A 259 -4.82 -18.38 -2.25
CA ASP A 259 -4.55 -18.86 -0.89
C ASP A 259 -4.12 -17.65 -0.05
N PRO A 260 -4.68 -17.39 1.14
CA PRO A 260 -4.25 -16.29 2.01
C PRO A 260 -2.74 -16.24 2.31
N TRP A 261 -2.00 -17.33 2.13
CA TRP A 261 -0.56 -17.42 2.37
C TRP A 261 0.31 -17.29 1.12
N GLU A 262 -0.27 -17.11 -0.07
CA GLU A 262 0.47 -17.07 -1.32
C GLU A 262 0.02 -15.96 -2.27
N LEU A 263 0.95 -15.15 -2.74
CA LEU A 263 0.71 -14.21 -3.84
C LEU A 263 1.21 -14.80 -5.15
N SER A 264 0.30 -15.07 -6.07
CA SER A 264 0.61 -15.70 -7.36
C SER A 264 0.25 -14.83 -8.57
N PHE A 265 1.19 -14.74 -9.51
CA PHE A 265 1.04 -14.11 -10.82
C PHE A 265 1.33 -15.11 -11.92
N ALA A 266 0.45 -15.21 -12.92
CA ALA A 266 0.63 -15.99 -14.14
C ALA A 266 0.80 -15.08 -15.35
N GLY A 267 1.44 -15.62 -16.39
CA GLY A 267 1.72 -14.90 -17.62
C GLY A 267 2.77 -13.79 -17.43
N PHE A 268 2.94 -12.99 -18.47
CA PHE A 268 3.94 -11.94 -18.55
C PHE A 268 3.34 -10.69 -19.21
N GLU A 269 3.36 -9.59 -18.45
CA GLU A 269 2.85 -8.28 -18.87
C GLU A 269 3.93 -7.22 -18.58
N PRO A 270 4.69 -6.75 -19.60
CA PRO A 270 5.80 -5.80 -19.43
C PRO A 270 5.49 -4.57 -18.57
N GLU A 271 4.25 -4.06 -18.69
CA GLU A 271 3.78 -2.86 -18.00
C GLU A 271 3.53 -3.11 -16.49
N HIS A 272 3.38 -4.37 -16.08
CA HIS A 272 3.12 -4.76 -14.69
C HIS A 272 4.30 -5.46 -14.00
N GLU A 273 5.33 -5.86 -14.75
CA GLU A 273 6.48 -6.55 -14.16
C GLU A 273 7.18 -5.71 -13.08
N GLY A 274 7.34 -4.41 -13.27
CA GLY A 274 7.93 -3.54 -12.22
C GLY A 274 7.17 -3.60 -10.88
N ARG A 275 5.83 -3.64 -10.92
CA ARG A 275 4.95 -3.81 -9.75
C ARG A 275 5.10 -5.21 -9.16
N ARG A 276 4.99 -6.26 -10.00
CA ARG A 276 5.14 -7.66 -9.57
C ARG A 276 6.50 -7.88 -8.91
N GLU A 277 7.56 -7.28 -9.45
CA GLU A 277 8.90 -7.32 -8.88
C GLU A 277 8.98 -6.68 -7.50
N ALA A 278 8.35 -5.53 -7.28
CA ALA A 278 8.28 -4.91 -5.97
C ALA A 278 7.50 -5.80 -4.98
N LEU A 279 6.31 -6.27 -5.37
CA LEU A 279 5.43 -7.11 -4.54
C LEU A 279 6.02 -8.50 -4.23
N THR A 280 6.93 -9.00 -5.06
CA THR A 280 7.62 -10.29 -4.82
C THR A 280 9.08 -10.11 -4.40
N THR A 281 9.43 -8.97 -3.79
CA THR A 281 10.75 -8.74 -3.19
C THR A 281 10.95 -9.69 -2.01
N LEU A 282 12.17 -10.20 -1.86
CA LEU A 282 12.61 -10.93 -0.67
C LEU A 282 13.69 -10.11 0.07
N ALA A 283 13.60 -10.05 1.39
CA ALA A 283 14.54 -9.35 2.24
C ALA A 283 14.54 -9.93 3.67
N ASN A 284 15.50 -9.50 4.47
CA ASN A 284 15.61 -9.91 5.87
C ASN A 284 15.90 -8.73 6.80
N GLY A 285 15.52 -7.51 6.45
CA GLY A 285 15.79 -6.28 7.19
C GLY A 285 17.25 -5.80 7.16
N TYR A 286 18.18 -6.59 6.61
CA TYR A 286 19.56 -6.21 6.35
C TYR A 286 19.82 -6.01 4.85
N MET A 287 19.42 -6.98 4.03
CA MET A 287 19.54 -6.92 2.58
C MET A 287 18.23 -7.32 1.91
N SER A 288 18.08 -6.90 0.65
CA SER A 288 16.94 -7.26 -0.18
C SER A 288 17.34 -7.59 -1.61
N LEU A 289 16.43 -8.30 -2.27
CA LEU A 289 16.48 -8.65 -3.67
C LEU A 289 15.07 -8.53 -4.24
N ARG A 290 14.89 -7.62 -5.21
CA ARG A 290 13.63 -7.46 -5.92
C ARG A 290 13.21 -8.74 -6.62
N GLY A 291 11.91 -8.87 -6.83
CA GLY A 291 11.23 -9.95 -7.53
C GLY A 291 11.62 -10.21 -8.99
N ALA A 292 12.69 -9.59 -9.51
CA ALA A 292 13.08 -9.63 -10.91
C ALA A 292 13.47 -11.02 -11.42
N ALA A 293 13.29 -11.21 -12.73
CA ALA A 293 13.72 -12.40 -13.45
C ALA A 293 15.25 -12.56 -13.41
N LEU A 294 15.73 -13.79 -13.23
CA LEU A 294 17.16 -14.08 -12.98
C LEU A 294 18.00 -13.88 -14.24
N GLU A 295 17.39 -14.09 -15.41
CA GLU A 295 18.01 -13.94 -16.72
C GLU A 295 18.05 -12.48 -17.18
N ALA A 296 17.19 -11.60 -16.64
CA ALA A 296 16.95 -10.30 -17.23
C ALA A 296 17.93 -9.24 -16.69
N PRO A 297 18.65 -8.52 -17.57
CA PRO A 297 19.35 -7.31 -17.15
C PRO A 297 18.34 -6.19 -16.84
N ALA A 298 18.81 -5.13 -16.18
CA ALA A 298 18.02 -3.92 -16.01
C ALA A 298 17.64 -3.34 -17.38
N GLY A 299 16.36 -3.01 -17.55
CA GLY A 299 15.81 -2.51 -18.79
C GLY A 299 14.38 -1.98 -18.62
N HIS A 300 13.64 -1.89 -19.73
CA HIS A 300 12.31 -1.25 -19.73
C HIS A 300 11.24 -2.06 -18.97
N SER A 301 11.40 -3.39 -18.88
CA SER A 301 10.39 -4.29 -18.29
C SER A 301 10.85 -4.96 -17.01
N HIS A 302 12.17 -5.07 -16.79
CA HIS A 302 12.73 -5.72 -15.61
C HIS A 302 13.72 -4.80 -14.94
N TYR A 303 13.66 -4.75 -13.62
CA TYR A 303 14.59 -3.99 -12.79
C TYR A 303 15.15 -4.85 -11.65
N PRO A 304 16.26 -5.58 -11.90
CA PRO A 304 16.95 -6.32 -10.86
C PRO A 304 17.62 -5.33 -9.89
N GLY A 305 16.94 -5.07 -8.78
CA GLY A 305 17.46 -4.25 -7.68
C GLY A 305 17.87 -5.11 -6.49
N SER A 306 19.02 -4.81 -5.91
CA SER A 306 19.44 -5.33 -4.60
C SER A 306 19.84 -4.17 -3.71
N TYR A 307 19.37 -4.15 -2.47
CA TYR A 307 19.61 -3.04 -1.56
C TYR A 307 20.08 -3.57 -0.19
N MET A 308 20.76 -2.71 0.57
CA MET A 308 21.08 -2.97 1.97
C MET A 308 20.64 -1.79 2.84
N ALA A 309 20.16 -2.11 4.04
CA ALA A 309 19.70 -1.12 4.99
C ALA A 309 20.81 -0.11 5.34
N GLY A 310 20.52 1.18 5.14
CA GLY A 310 21.41 2.28 5.52
C GLY A 310 22.57 2.58 4.54
N ILE A 311 22.67 1.91 3.39
CA ILE A 311 23.74 2.16 2.41
C ILE A 311 23.35 3.28 1.44
N PHE A 312 23.72 4.50 1.82
CA PHE A 312 23.48 5.71 1.04
C PHE A 312 24.78 6.25 0.43
N ASN A 313 24.66 6.95 -0.70
CA ASN A 313 25.77 7.65 -1.34
C ASN A 313 25.28 8.91 -2.07
N ARG A 314 26.13 9.95 -2.10
CA ARG A 314 25.83 11.21 -2.78
C ARG A 314 26.46 11.33 -4.14
N LEU A 315 25.75 11.98 -5.05
CA LEU A 315 26.23 12.36 -6.37
C LEU A 315 25.91 13.83 -6.66
N TRP A 316 26.66 14.38 -7.61
CA TRP A 316 26.42 15.70 -8.18
C TRP A 316 25.85 15.55 -9.58
N SER A 317 24.85 16.35 -9.93
CA SER A 317 24.20 16.38 -11.24
C SER A 317 24.09 17.80 -11.76
N HIS A 318 24.32 17.96 -13.06
CA HIS A 318 24.16 19.25 -13.73
C HIS A 318 22.81 19.28 -14.45
N VAL A 319 21.80 19.94 -13.86
CA VAL A 319 20.43 19.99 -14.38
C VAL A 319 20.04 21.44 -14.60
N ASN A 320 19.58 21.78 -15.80
CA ASN A 320 19.10 23.13 -16.16
C ASN A 320 20.08 24.27 -15.80
N GLY A 321 21.39 24.05 -15.96
CA GLY A 321 22.42 25.04 -15.68
C GLY A 321 22.79 25.20 -14.20
N ARG A 322 22.31 24.31 -13.32
CA ARG A 322 22.61 24.28 -11.89
C ARG A 322 23.25 22.95 -11.51
N ASP A 323 24.17 23.00 -10.56
CA ASP A 323 24.73 21.80 -9.92
C ASP A 323 23.88 21.45 -8.70
N LEU A 324 23.39 20.22 -8.67
CA LEU A 324 22.55 19.66 -7.61
C LEU A 324 23.28 18.48 -6.97
N GLU A 325 23.53 18.58 -5.67
CA GLU A 325 23.91 17.43 -4.85
C GLU A 325 22.64 16.68 -4.42
N HIS A 326 22.68 15.35 -4.46
CA HIS A 326 21.60 14.51 -3.96
C HIS A 326 22.12 13.20 -3.37
N GLU A 327 21.48 12.73 -2.30
CA GLU A 327 21.72 11.43 -1.70
C GLU A 327 20.70 10.39 -2.18
N SER A 328 21.11 9.13 -2.28
CA SER A 328 20.22 8.01 -2.57
C SER A 328 20.66 6.71 -1.92
N LEU A 329 19.69 5.88 -1.55
CA LEU A 329 19.89 4.46 -1.26
C LEU A 329 20.50 3.79 -2.50
N VAL A 330 21.62 3.10 -2.33
CA VAL A 330 22.41 2.58 -3.44
C VAL A 330 21.87 1.24 -3.92
N ASN A 331 21.62 1.12 -5.22
CA ASN A 331 21.41 -0.19 -5.86
C ASN A 331 22.75 -0.93 -5.95
N LEU A 332 22.82 -2.10 -5.32
CA LEU A 332 24.02 -2.94 -5.18
C LEU A 332 24.23 -3.83 -6.41
N PRO A 333 25.42 -4.44 -6.57
CA PRO A 333 25.67 -5.37 -7.67
C PRO A 333 24.60 -6.46 -7.76
N ASN A 334 24.18 -6.81 -8.98
CA ASN A 334 23.20 -7.87 -9.20
C ASN A 334 23.89 -9.23 -9.12
N TRP A 335 23.64 -9.94 -8.01
CA TRP A 335 24.17 -11.27 -7.72
C TRP A 335 23.16 -12.41 -7.99
N ASN A 336 22.00 -12.08 -8.58
CA ASN A 336 20.89 -13.00 -8.86
C ASN A 336 20.92 -13.55 -10.31
N VAL A 337 22.03 -13.35 -11.03
CA VAL A 337 22.11 -13.67 -12.46
C VAL A 337 22.09 -15.19 -12.68
N CYS A 338 21.10 -15.67 -13.43
CA CYS A 338 21.03 -17.03 -13.99
C CYS A 338 20.40 -16.96 -15.39
N ASP A 339 21.24 -16.98 -16.42
CA ASP A 339 20.81 -16.92 -17.83
C ASP A 339 21.12 -18.25 -18.53
N ILE A 340 20.28 -18.64 -19.50
CA ILE A 340 20.28 -19.99 -20.08
C ILE A 340 20.19 -19.88 -21.61
N ARG A 341 20.93 -20.75 -22.30
CA ARG A 341 20.78 -20.98 -23.74
C ARG A 341 21.08 -22.41 -24.12
N PHE A 342 20.59 -22.85 -25.27
CA PHE A 342 21.20 -23.98 -25.97
C PHE A 342 22.61 -23.60 -26.45
N ALA A 343 23.54 -24.55 -26.49
CA ALA A 343 24.94 -24.25 -26.82
C ALA A 343 25.12 -23.57 -28.20
N ASP A 344 24.24 -23.89 -29.15
CA ASP A 344 24.17 -23.36 -30.50
C ASP A 344 23.22 -22.15 -30.69
N GLY A 345 22.53 -21.74 -29.62
CA GLY A 345 21.53 -20.65 -29.64
C GLY A 345 22.00 -19.37 -28.94
N ASP A 346 21.10 -18.39 -28.93
CA ASP A 346 21.25 -17.12 -28.20
C ASP A 346 20.77 -17.23 -26.75
N TRP A 347 21.23 -16.33 -25.90
CA TRP A 347 20.80 -16.20 -24.50
C TRP A 347 19.30 -15.95 -24.37
N PHE A 348 18.69 -16.46 -23.30
CA PHE A 348 17.29 -16.16 -22.97
C PHE A 348 17.10 -14.65 -22.80
N SER A 349 18.02 -13.98 -22.09
CA SER A 349 18.04 -12.52 -21.95
C SER A 349 18.08 -11.74 -23.28
N ALA A 350 18.59 -12.37 -24.34
CA ALA A 350 18.67 -11.80 -25.68
C ALA A 350 17.50 -12.21 -26.59
N GLY A 351 16.49 -12.92 -26.06
CA GLY A 351 15.32 -13.41 -26.80
C GLY A 351 15.53 -14.75 -27.51
N GLY A 352 16.59 -15.49 -27.19
CA GLY A 352 16.85 -16.82 -27.75
C GLY A 352 15.84 -17.89 -27.32
N LEU A 353 15.19 -17.69 -26.18
CA LEU A 353 14.08 -18.51 -25.67
C LEU A 353 12.83 -17.65 -25.48
N LYS A 354 11.67 -18.20 -25.81
CA LYS A 354 10.35 -17.57 -25.61
C LYS A 354 9.63 -18.24 -24.45
N ILE A 355 8.96 -17.44 -23.63
CA ILE A 355 8.07 -17.94 -22.58
C ILE A 355 6.78 -18.43 -23.22
N VAL A 356 6.52 -19.73 -23.10
CA VAL A 356 5.26 -20.37 -23.52
C VAL A 356 4.22 -20.22 -22.42
N SER A 357 4.61 -20.50 -21.18
CA SER A 357 3.80 -20.25 -19.99
C SER A 357 4.72 -19.89 -18.83
N GLY A 358 4.21 -19.09 -17.89
CA GLY A 358 4.97 -18.69 -16.72
C GLY A 358 4.06 -18.43 -15.53
N GLN A 359 4.53 -18.82 -14.35
CA GLN A 359 3.91 -18.50 -13.07
C GLN A 359 4.99 -18.08 -12.08
N ARG A 360 4.67 -17.12 -11.23
CA ARG A 360 5.49 -16.65 -10.11
C ARG A 360 4.63 -16.68 -8.85
N THR A 361 5.10 -17.35 -7.81
CA THR A 361 4.39 -17.49 -6.53
C THR A 361 5.32 -17.12 -5.39
N LEU A 362 4.93 -16.13 -4.59
CA LEU A 362 5.54 -15.78 -3.32
C LEU A 362 4.76 -16.44 -2.19
N SER A 363 5.41 -17.33 -1.43
CA SER A 363 4.80 -17.93 -0.24
C SER A 363 5.23 -17.13 1.01
N PHE A 364 4.26 -16.55 1.70
CA PHE A 364 4.51 -15.76 2.90
C PHE A 364 4.94 -16.62 4.09
N ALA A 365 4.42 -17.86 4.16
CA ALA A 365 4.65 -18.78 5.27
C ALA A 365 6.13 -19.20 5.39
N ASN A 366 6.81 -19.39 4.26
CA ASN A 366 8.21 -19.82 4.21
C ASN A 366 9.17 -18.79 3.59
N GLY A 367 8.68 -17.67 3.06
CA GLY A 367 9.51 -16.59 2.51
C GLY A 367 10.22 -16.95 1.21
N VAL A 368 9.65 -17.86 0.43
CA VAL A 368 10.24 -18.33 -0.84
C VAL A 368 9.50 -17.74 -2.02
N LEU A 369 10.27 -17.20 -2.97
CA LEU A 369 9.76 -16.89 -4.31
C LEU A 369 10.05 -18.05 -5.25
N THR A 370 9.00 -18.57 -5.88
CA THR A 370 9.08 -19.60 -6.92
C THR A 370 8.67 -19.02 -8.27
N ARG A 371 9.40 -19.35 -9.33
CA ARG A 371 9.01 -19.07 -10.72
C ARG A 371 9.10 -20.34 -11.54
N GLU A 372 8.02 -20.69 -12.22
CA GLU A 372 7.91 -21.85 -13.09
C GLU A 372 7.67 -21.39 -14.52
N LEU A 373 8.46 -21.89 -15.46
CA LEU A 373 8.43 -21.47 -16.86
C LEU A 373 8.47 -22.67 -17.78
N ALA A 374 7.65 -22.63 -18.83
CA ALA A 374 7.87 -23.42 -20.03
C ALA A 374 8.49 -22.51 -21.09
N LEU A 375 9.65 -22.88 -21.60
CA LEU A 375 10.40 -22.12 -22.59
C LEU A 375 10.51 -22.91 -23.89
N SER A 376 10.47 -22.22 -25.03
CA SER A 376 10.75 -22.80 -26.35
C SER A 376 11.67 -21.90 -27.15
N ASP A 377 12.58 -22.49 -27.93
CA ASP A 377 13.39 -21.77 -28.92
C ASP A 377 12.72 -21.76 -30.31
N ALA A 378 13.43 -21.23 -31.32
CA ALA A 378 12.96 -21.20 -32.71
C ALA A 378 12.97 -22.56 -33.42
N GLN A 379 13.64 -23.57 -32.84
CA GLN A 379 13.67 -24.96 -33.32
C GLN A 379 12.64 -25.83 -32.59
N GLU A 380 11.73 -25.22 -31.82
CA GLU A 380 10.71 -25.90 -30.99
C GLU A 380 11.32 -26.83 -29.93
N ARG A 381 12.57 -26.55 -29.50
CA ARG A 381 13.20 -27.24 -28.36
C ARG A 381 12.66 -26.65 -27.07
N GLU A 382 12.15 -27.51 -26.22
CA GLU A 382 11.41 -27.12 -25.02
C GLU A 382 12.18 -27.41 -23.73
N LEU A 383 12.16 -26.43 -22.82
CA LEU A 383 12.72 -26.52 -21.47
C LEU A 383 11.63 -26.18 -20.44
N ILE A 384 11.54 -26.96 -19.36
CA ILE A 384 10.82 -26.59 -18.14
C ILE A 384 11.83 -26.08 -17.13
N ILE A 385 11.60 -24.88 -16.62
CA ILE A 385 12.44 -24.21 -15.63
C ILE A 385 11.64 -24.04 -14.34
N ARG A 386 12.22 -24.41 -13.20
CA ARG A 386 11.72 -24.05 -11.87
C ARG A 386 12.82 -23.34 -11.09
N GLN A 387 12.58 -22.07 -10.78
CA GLN A 387 13.48 -21.20 -10.01
C GLN A 387 12.89 -21.00 -8.63
N GLN A 388 13.66 -21.26 -7.58
CA GLN A 388 13.29 -21.00 -6.20
C GLN A 388 14.37 -20.17 -5.53
N ARG A 389 14.00 -19.16 -4.75
CA ARG A 389 14.99 -18.35 -4.01
C ARG A 389 14.49 -17.90 -2.65
N LEU A 390 15.46 -17.67 -1.76
CA LEU A 390 15.25 -17.13 -0.42
C LEU A 390 16.34 -16.11 -0.06
N VAL A 391 15.98 -15.15 0.79
CA VAL A 391 16.91 -14.29 1.53
C VAL A 391 16.82 -14.71 2.99
N SER A 392 17.91 -15.27 3.55
CA SER A 392 17.81 -16.02 4.80
C SER A 392 17.48 -15.11 5.98
N MET A 393 16.35 -15.42 6.63
CA MET A 393 15.97 -14.80 7.91
C MET A 393 16.79 -15.38 9.09
N ASP A 394 17.34 -16.59 8.96
CA ASP A 394 18.22 -17.20 9.97
C ASP A 394 19.66 -16.67 9.89
N ARG A 395 20.14 -16.42 8.66
CA ARG A 395 21.51 -15.98 8.36
C ARG A 395 21.48 -14.62 7.67
N LYS A 396 21.69 -13.57 8.47
CA LYS A 396 21.68 -12.16 8.07
C LYS A 396 22.35 -11.88 6.71
N HIS A 397 23.51 -12.49 6.46
CA HIS A 397 24.36 -12.19 5.31
C HIS A 397 24.11 -13.07 4.08
N VAL A 398 23.23 -14.08 4.14
CA VAL A 398 23.19 -15.17 3.15
C VAL A 398 21.85 -15.26 2.42
N ALA A 399 21.92 -15.50 1.11
CA ALA A 399 20.79 -15.85 0.25
C ALA A 399 21.13 -17.07 -0.62
N ALA A 400 20.11 -17.76 -1.11
CA ALA A 400 20.30 -18.89 -2.02
C ALA A 400 19.20 -18.99 -3.08
N MET A 401 19.56 -19.63 -4.20
CA MET A 401 18.71 -19.81 -5.37
C MET A 401 18.94 -21.18 -5.97
N LEU A 402 17.86 -21.88 -6.31
CA LEU A 402 17.89 -23.15 -7.01
C LEU A 402 17.15 -23.00 -8.34
N THR A 403 17.85 -23.21 -9.46
CA THR A 403 17.26 -23.27 -10.80
C THR A 403 17.32 -24.71 -11.30
N GLN A 404 16.16 -25.33 -11.44
CA GLN A 404 16.00 -26.67 -12.01
C GLN A 404 15.64 -26.55 -13.49
N ILE A 405 16.37 -27.26 -14.34
CA ILE A 405 16.23 -27.21 -15.80
C ILE A 405 15.95 -28.62 -16.31
N THR A 406 14.81 -28.80 -16.98
CA THR A 406 14.38 -30.10 -17.52
C THR A 406 14.12 -29.98 -19.03
N PRO A 407 14.89 -30.66 -19.90
CA PRO A 407 14.65 -30.65 -21.33
C PRO A 407 13.51 -31.61 -21.67
N VAL A 408 12.47 -31.11 -22.34
CA VAL A 408 11.23 -31.87 -22.58
C VAL A 408 11.39 -32.79 -23.79
N ASN A 409 11.87 -32.24 -24.91
CA ASN A 409 11.88 -32.94 -26.20
C ASN A 409 13.27 -33.08 -26.84
N THR A 410 14.32 -32.48 -26.24
CA THR A 410 15.71 -32.52 -26.73
C THR A 410 16.68 -33.13 -25.71
N ALA A 411 17.91 -33.42 -26.15
CA ALA A 411 19.06 -33.75 -25.32
C ALA A 411 20.28 -32.87 -25.67
N ASP A 412 20.08 -31.78 -26.41
CA ASP A 412 21.15 -30.86 -26.78
C ASP A 412 21.77 -30.22 -25.53
N PRO A 413 23.09 -29.96 -25.53
CA PRO A 413 23.75 -29.32 -24.41
C PRO A 413 23.24 -27.89 -24.22
N ILE A 414 23.12 -27.49 -22.97
CA ILE A 414 22.80 -26.11 -22.58
C ILE A 414 24.04 -25.44 -22.01
N VAL A 415 24.02 -24.11 -22.04
CA VAL A 415 24.98 -23.26 -21.33
C VAL A 415 24.21 -22.44 -20.32
N VAL A 416 24.62 -22.51 -19.05
CA VAL A 416 24.06 -21.71 -17.96
C VAL A 416 25.11 -20.71 -17.49
N ARG A 417 24.73 -19.44 -17.40
CA ARG A 417 25.57 -18.36 -16.85
C ARG A 417 25.08 -17.98 -15.46
N THR A 418 25.96 -18.05 -14.47
CA THR A 418 25.72 -17.51 -13.12
C THR A 418 26.81 -16.54 -12.71
N GLY A 419 26.49 -15.50 -11.96
CA GLY A 419 27.54 -14.60 -11.45
C GLY A 419 27.03 -13.31 -10.82
N ILE A 420 27.96 -12.36 -10.73
CA ILE A 420 27.80 -11.06 -10.09
C ILE A 420 28.06 -9.97 -11.12
N ASP A 421 27.02 -9.19 -11.45
CA ASP A 421 27.12 -7.98 -12.26
C ASP A 421 27.31 -6.75 -11.36
N MET A 422 28.46 -6.09 -11.48
CA MET A 422 28.77 -4.88 -10.70
C MET A 422 28.50 -3.59 -11.47
N ASN A 423 28.08 -3.67 -12.74
CA ASN A 423 27.78 -2.50 -13.55
C ASN A 423 26.33 -2.01 -13.34
N VAL A 424 25.96 -1.83 -12.08
CA VAL A 424 24.63 -1.40 -11.65
C VAL A 424 24.58 0.12 -11.48
N ILE A 425 23.43 0.69 -11.78
CA ILE A 425 23.09 2.10 -11.56
C ILE A 425 21.71 2.20 -10.87
N ASN A 426 21.44 3.34 -10.25
CA ASN A 426 20.12 3.70 -9.75
C ASN A 426 19.27 4.27 -10.89
N ASP A 427 18.31 3.49 -11.40
CA ASP A 427 17.46 3.84 -12.55
C ASP A 427 16.01 3.34 -12.40
N ASN A 428 15.57 3.03 -11.17
CA ASN A 428 14.23 2.49 -10.95
C ASN A 428 13.14 3.57 -11.10
N VAL A 429 13.47 4.83 -10.82
CA VAL A 429 12.54 5.96 -10.75
C VAL A 429 12.76 6.89 -11.94
N ARG A 430 11.78 6.94 -12.84
CA ARG A 430 11.85 7.71 -14.09
C ARG A 430 11.99 9.22 -13.85
N GLU A 431 11.49 9.71 -12.72
CA GLU A 431 11.52 11.12 -12.30
C GLU A 431 12.96 11.59 -12.08
N TYR A 432 13.89 10.66 -11.86
CA TYR A 432 15.30 10.94 -11.61
C TYR A 432 16.16 10.80 -12.88
N ASP A 433 15.55 10.74 -14.07
CA ASP A 433 16.27 10.53 -15.33
C ASP A 433 17.39 11.54 -15.61
N ALA A 434 17.21 12.79 -15.20
CA ALA A 434 18.18 13.86 -15.36
C ALA A 434 19.32 13.82 -14.31
N LEU A 435 19.21 12.96 -13.29
CA LEU A 435 20.18 12.85 -12.21
C LEU A 435 21.27 11.84 -12.55
N SER A 436 22.40 11.97 -11.86
CA SER A 436 23.55 11.08 -11.94
C SER A 436 23.19 9.77 -11.24
N LYS A 437 23.47 8.63 -11.89
CA LYS A 437 22.94 7.32 -11.49
C LYS A 437 24.00 6.32 -11.00
N LYS A 438 25.30 6.61 -11.21
CA LYS A 438 26.40 5.66 -10.93
C LYS A 438 27.04 5.92 -9.56
N HIS A 439 26.56 5.20 -8.54
CA HIS A 439 27.04 5.33 -7.16
C HIS A 439 28.24 4.44 -6.83
N LEU A 440 28.46 3.36 -7.59
CA LEU A 440 29.45 2.33 -7.27
C LEU A 440 30.67 2.37 -8.20
N MET A 441 31.82 2.03 -7.62
CA MET A 441 33.07 1.75 -8.32
C MET A 441 33.51 0.32 -7.99
N THR A 442 33.81 -0.48 -9.00
CA THR A 442 34.42 -1.80 -8.79
C THR A 442 35.86 -1.64 -8.29
N THR A 443 36.17 -2.23 -7.14
CA THR A 443 37.51 -2.16 -6.53
C THR A 443 38.24 -3.49 -6.60
N PHE A 444 37.52 -4.62 -6.68
CA PHE A 444 38.12 -5.95 -6.71
C PHE A 444 37.18 -6.97 -7.35
N GLN A 445 37.74 -7.95 -8.05
CA GLN A 445 37.06 -9.19 -8.44
C GLN A 445 38.05 -10.34 -8.54
N GLN A 446 37.66 -11.56 -8.16
CA GLN A 446 38.52 -12.73 -8.17
C GLN A 446 37.73 -14.04 -8.30
N PHE A 447 38.27 -14.97 -9.08
CA PHE A 447 37.91 -16.40 -9.02
C PHE A 447 38.76 -17.11 -7.97
N GLY A 448 38.11 -17.64 -6.94
CA GLY A 448 38.71 -18.50 -5.93
C GLY A 448 39.05 -19.89 -6.47
N SER A 449 40.07 -20.53 -5.90
CA SER A 449 40.50 -21.87 -6.30
C SER A 449 39.46 -22.97 -6.05
N ASP A 450 38.49 -22.70 -5.17
CA ASP A 450 37.38 -23.58 -4.83
C ASP A 450 36.12 -23.31 -5.68
N GLY A 451 36.21 -22.43 -6.68
CA GLY A 451 35.09 -21.99 -7.52
C GLY A 451 34.30 -20.81 -6.95
N THR A 452 34.72 -20.21 -5.85
CA THR A 452 34.05 -19.03 -5.27
C THR A 452 34.28 -17.79 -6.14
N LEU A 453 33.21 -17.10 -6.52
CA LEU A 453 33.28 -15.77 -7.13
C LEU A 453 33.31 -14.73 -6.01
N LEU A 454 34.29 -13.84 -6.03
CA LEU A 454 34.43 -12.76 -5.05
C LEU A 454 34.49 -11.42 -5.76
N ALA A 455 33.64 -10.49 -5.35
CA ALA A 455 33.57 -9.12 -5.86
C ALA A 455 33.62 -8.12 -4.70
N GLU A 456 34.23 -6.95 -4.92
CA GLU A 456 34.18 -5.80 -4.02
C GLU A 456 33.85 -4.53 -4.83
N VAL A 457 32.91 -3.75 -4.31
CA VAL A 457 32.59 -2.41 -4.80
C VAL A 457 32.73 -1.39 -3.66
N GLU A 458 32.99 -0.14 -4.03
CA GLU A 458 33.04 1.00 -3.12
C GLU A 458 32.08 2.08 -3.60
N THR A 459 31.31 2.68 -2.69
CA THR A 459 30.51 3.87 -3.01
C THR A 459 31.41 5.07 -3.30
N SER A 460 31.08 5.83 -4.35
CA SER A 460 31.96 6.86 -4.91
C SER A 460 32.30 7.98 -3.91
N GLN A 461 31.34 8.38 -3.07
CA GLN A 461 31.46 9.47 -2.10
C GLN A 461 31.52 8.97 -0.65
N SER A 462 30.60 8.10 -0.22
CA SER A 462 30.50 7.67 1.17
C SER A 462 31.57 6.65 1.60
N LYS A 463 32.34 6.10 0.64
CA LYS A 463 33.46 5.17 0.86
C LYS A 463 33.07 3.90 1.61
N LEU A 464 31.81 3.51 1.51
CA LEU A 464 31.31 2.23 2.01
C LEU A 464 31.77 1.14 1.05
N ARG A 465 32.43 0.12 1.60
CA ARG A 465 32.86 -1.05 0.83
C ARG A 465 31.87 -2.17 1.03
N ILE A 466 31.50 -2.83 -0.06
CA ILE A 466 30.59 -3.97 -0.07
C ILE A 466 31.28 -5.12 -0.80
N ALA A 467 31.35 -6.27 -0.16
CA ALA A 467 31.87 -7.49 -0.76
C ALA A 467 30.75 -8.52 -0.93
N ILE A 468 30.84 -9.25 -2.03
CA ILE A 468 29.90 -10.30 -2.41
C ILE A 468 30.71 -11.54 -2.73
N ALA A 469 30.42 -12.64 -2.04
CA ALA A 469 30.96 -13.95 -2.33
C ALA A 469 29.83 -14.87 -2.81
N GLN A 470 30.04 -15.61 -3.89
CA GLN A 470 29.05 -16.54 -4.44
C GLN A 470 29.69 -17.88 -4.77
N ARG A 471 29.00 -18.97 -4.44
CA ARG A 471 29.34 -20.34 -4.83
C ARG A 471 28.20 -20.98 -5.59
N THR A 472 28.53 -21.66 -6.69
CA THR A 472 27.56 -22.40 -7.51
C THR A 472 27.82 -23.91 -7.41
N GLN A 473 26.76 -24.69 -7.21
CA GLN A 473 26.74 -26.14 -7.30
C GLN A 473 25.82 -26.57 -8.44
N ILE A 474 26.30 -27.50 -9.26
CA ILE A 474 25.56 -28.08 -10.38
C ILE A 474 25.25 -29.53 -10.01
N HIS A 475 23.96 -29.86 -9.89
CA HIS A 475 23.47 -31.18 -9.52
C HIS A 475 23.03 -31.95 -10.78
N VAL A 476 23.72 -33.04 -11.09
CA VAL A 476 23.44 -33.93 -12.23
C VAL A 476 23.27 -35.36 -11.71
N GLY A 477 22.03 -35.82 -11.63
CA GLY A 477 21.71 -37.10 -10.99
C GLY A 477 22.10 -37.08 -9.50
N GLU A 478 22.89 -38.05 -9.06
CA GLU A 478 23.42 -38.10 -7.68
C GLU A 478 24.73 -37.32 -7.50
N HIS A 479 25.29 -36.75 -8.58
CA HIS A 479 26.55 -36.03 -8.55
C HIS A 479 26.33 -34.53 -8.31
N THR A 480 27.25 -33.90 -7.57
CA THR A 480 27.29 -32.46 -7.35
C THR A 480 28.65 -31.93 -7.79
N VAL A 481 28.63 -30.99 -8.71
CA VAL A 481 29.80 -30.47 -9.43
C VAL A 481 29.97 -28.99 -9.14
N ARG A 482 31.21 -28.53 -8.90
CA ARG A 482 31.54 -27.10 -8.72
C ARG A 482 32.54 -26.57 -9.75
N GLN A 483 33.26 -27.48 -10.39
CA GLN A 483 34.31 -27.19 -11.37
C GLN A 483 34.17 -28.18 -12.52
N THR A 484 34.89 -27.97 -13.62
CA THR A 484 34.86 -28.90 -14.75
C THR A 484 35.11 -30.33 -14.30
N ASP A 485 34.19 -31.22 -14.68
CA ASP A 485 34.23 -32.65 -14.37
C ASP A 485 33.75 -33.41 -15.61
N GLU A 486 34.70 -34.06 -16.29
CA GLU A 486 34.45 -34.78 -17.54
C GLU A 486 33.54 -36.01 -17.34
N ASP A 487 33.55 -36.64 -16.16
CA ASP A 487 32.76 -37.84 -15.88
C ASP A 487 31.26 -37.51 -15.77
N THR A 488 30.95 -36.27 -15.38
CA THR A 488 29.57 -35.76 -15.28
C THR A 488 29.08 -35.05 -16.55
N GLY A 489 29.96 -34.78 -17.51
CA GLY A 489 29.62 -34.01 -18.72
C GLY A 489 29.44 -32.51 -18.47
N VAL A 490 29.96 -31.98 -17.36
CA VAL A 490 29.85 -30.56 -16.98
C VAL A 490 31.19 -29.86 -17.20
N LYS A 491 31.20 -28.81 -18.03
CA LYS A 491 32.37 -27.98 -18.29
C LYS A 491 32.12 -26.55 -17.82
N VAL A 492 32.94 -26.11 -16.86
CA VAL A 492 32.78 -24.84 -16.17
C VAL A 492 33.90 -23.90 -16.60
N HIS A 493 33.53 -22.71 -17.11
CA HIS A 493 34.45 -21.71 -17.63
C HIS A 493 34.24 -20.36 -16.94
N PRO A 494 35.29 -19.76 -16.35
CA PRO A 494 35.21 -18.41 -15.81
C PRO A 494 35.05 -17.39 -16.94
N VAL A 495 34.20 -16.40 -16.72
CA VAL A 495 33.95 -15.27 -17.63
C VAL A 495 34.08 -13.97 -16.87
N GLU A 496 34.99 -13.09 -17.30
CA GLU A 496 35.29 -11.85 -16.61
C GLU A 496 35.05 -10.63 -17.52
N TYR A 497 34.37 -9.63 -16.97
CA TYR A 497 34.16 -8.31 -17.57
C TYR A 497 34.75 -7.24 -16.63
N PRO A 498 34.99 -5.99 -17.10
CA PRO A 498 35.55 -4.94 -16.24
C PRO A 498 34.75 -4.64 -14.96
N ALA A 499 33.45 -4.89 -14.97
CA ALA A 499 32.56 -4.73 -13.83
C ALA A 499 31.58 -5.91 -13.74
N GLY A 500 32.09 -7.14 -13.82
CA GLY A 500 31.28 -8.33 -13.69
C GLY A 500 32.10 -9.61 -13.71
N ILE A 501 31.73 -10.56 -12.85
CA ILE A 501 32.41 -11.85 -12.71
C ILE A 501 31.37 -12.97 -12.79
N PHE A 502 31.54 -13.89 -13.74
CA PHE A 502 30.56 -14.91 -14.07
C PHE A 502 31.21 -16.26 -14.32
N THR A 503 30.37 -17.29 -14.36
CA THR A 503 30.73 -18.65 -14.75
C THR A 503 29.74 -19.15 -15.78
N ASP A 504 30.27 -19.63 -16.92
CA ASP A 504 29.50 -20.34 -17.94
C ASP A 504 29.72 -21.85 -17.76
N ALA A 505 28.64 -22.58 -17.48
CA ALA A 505 28.65 -24.03 -17.38
C ALA A 505 27.98 -24.63 -18.62
N THR A 506 28.74 -25.33 -19.45
CA THR A 506 28.19 -26.19 -20.51
C THR A 506 27.84 -27.53 -19.92
N ILE A 507 26.60 -27.97 -20.10
CA ILE A 507 26.05 -29.16 -19.45
C ILE A 507 25.46 -30.07 -20.53
N GLU A 508 25.98 -31.28 -20.62
CA GLU A 508 25.39 -32.33 -21.46
C GLU A 508 24.05 -32.78 -20.87
N MET A 509 22.99 -32.68 -21.66
CA MET A 509 21.64 -32.93 -21.18
C MET A 509 21.15 -34.34 -21.54
N ARG A 510 20.20 -34.86 -20.77
CA ARG A 510 19.44 -36.06 -21.13
C ARG A 510 17.96 -35.70 -21.13
N LYS A 511 17.24 -36.11 -22.18
CA LYS A 511 15.80 -35.87 -22.31
C LYS A 511 15.05 -36.30 -21.05
N GLY A 512 14.27 -35.39 -20.48
CA GLY A 512 13.48 -35.58 -19.26
C GLY A 512 14.26 -35.61 -17.95
N ALA A 513 15.59 -35.54 -17.96
CA ALA A 513 16.40 -35.51 -16.75
C ALA A 513 16.64 -34.06 -16.29
N THR A 514 16.31 -33.78 -15.04
CA THR A 514 16.49 -32.45 -14.45
C THR A 514 17.92 -32.23 -13.98
N VAL A 515 18.47 -31.05 -14.29
CA VAL A 515 19.72 -30.55 -13.73
C VAL A 515 19.40 -29.39 -12.79
N GLY A 516 20.02 -29.38 -11.60
CA GLY A 516 19.89 -28.28 -10.63
C GLY A 516 21.10 -27.35 -10.66
N ILE A 517 20.88 -26.04 -10.65
CA ILE A 517 21.89 -25.00 -10.51
C ILE A 517 21.61 -24.27 -9.20
N ASP A 518 22.41 -24.53 -8.18
CA ASP A 518 22.22 -23.98 -6.84
C ASP A 518 23.30 -22.93 -6.55
N THR A 519 22.90 -21.68 -6.36
CA THR A 519 23.79 -20.58 -5.99
C THR A 519 23.56 -20.19 -4.54
N THR A 520 24.65 -20.04 -3.78
CA THR A 520 24.62 -19.46 -2.43
C THR A 520 25.51 -18.23 -2.41
N THR A 521 24.94 -17.10 -1.99
CA THR A 521 25.59 -15.79 -2.01
C THR A 521 25.64 -15.23 -0.59
N ALA A 522 26.80 -14.72 -0.20
CA ALA A 522 26.98 -13.93 1.01
C ALA A 522 27.34 -12.50 0.67
N LEU A 523 26.73 -11.54 1.38
CA LEU A 523 27.03 -10.13 1.24
C LEU A 523 27.39 -9.51 2.59
N VAL A 524 28.48 -8.74 2.59
CA VAL A 524 29.04 -8.09 3.78
C VAL A 524 29.47 -6.67 3.42
N ASN A 525 29.27 -5.72 4.32
CA ASN A 525 29.67 -4.34 4.09
C ASN A 525 30.55 -3.79 5.23
N SER A 526 31.18 -2.64 4.98
CA SER A 526 32.16 -2.06 5.90
C SER A 526 31.57 -1.48 7.20
N ARG A 527 30.24 -1.55 7.41
CA ARG A 527 29.57 -1.21 8.68
C ARG A 527 29.25 -2.42 9.54
N ASP A 528 29.46 -3.63 9.04
CA ASP A 528 29.25 -4.83 9.84
C ASP A 528 30.35 -4.96 10.91
N ASP A 529 29.94 -5.41 12.09
CA ASP A 529 30.81 -5.57 13.24
C ASP A 529 31.70 -6.83 13.12
N ALA A 530 32.81 -6.83 13.87
CA ALA A 530 33.71 -7.98 14.02
C ALA A 530 34.32 -8.52 12.71
N LEU A 531 34.62 -7.65 11.76
CA LEU A 531 35.26 -8.00 10.48
C LEU A 531 36.75 -7.61 10.41
N THR A 532 37.58 -8.50 9.88
CA THR A 532 38.96 -8.17 9.46
C THR A 532 38.96 -7.36 8.17
N SER A 533 38.16 -7.80 7.18
CA SER A 533 37.89 -7.09 5.94
C SER A 533 36.55 -7.55 5.35
N VAL A 534 35.92 -6.74 4.50
CA VAL A 534 34.64 -7.11 3.86
C VAL A 534 34.77 -8.36 3.00
N ARG A 535 35.90 -8.52 2.30
CA ARG A 535 36.16 -9.67 1.42
C ARG A 535 36.30 -10.98 2.19
N GLU A 536 37.12 -10.98 3.24
CA GLU A 536 37.25 -12.15 4.11
C GLU A 536 35.93 -12.46 4.80
N GLY A 537 35.22 -11.44 5.31
CA GLY A 537 33.89 -11.61 5.90
C GLY A 537 32.89 -12.30 4.96
N ALA A 538 32.77 -11.84 3.71
CA ALA A 538 31.86 -12.46 2.75
C ALA A 538 32.21 -13.93 2.45
N VAL A 539 33.50 -14.25 2.34
CA VAL A 539 33.95 -15.64 2.13
C VAL A 539 33.74 -16.49 3.39
N ASP A 540 33.97 -15.92 4.57
CA ASP A 540 33.82 -16.60 5.85
C ASP A 540 32.37 -16.95 6.16
N GLU A 541 31.42 -16.06 5.85
CA GLU A 541 29.98 -16.36 5.93
C GLU A 541 29.63 -17.62 5.13
N LEU A 542 30.21 -17.82 3.94
CA LEU A 542 30.03 -19.05 3.17
C LEU A 542 30.80 -20.26 3.74
N ASN A 543 31.93 -20.04 4.41
CA ASN A 543 32.74 -21.10 5.03
C ASN A 543 32.13 -21.63 6.34
N TRP A 544 31.39 -20.78 7.06
CA TRP A 544 30.74 -21.15 8.33
C TRP A 544 29.43 -21.92 8.14
N LEU A 545 28.92 -22.00 6.90
CA LEU A 545 27.77 -22.83 6.57
C LEU A 545 28.16 -24.32 6.70
N PRO A 546 27.38 -25.14 7.44
CA PRO A 546 27.61 -26.59 7.50
C PRO A 546 27.57 -27.25 6.11
N ALA A 547 26.69 -26.74 5.25
CA ALA A 547 26.60 -27.04 3.84
C ALA A 547 26.02 -25.83 3.10
N ILE A 548 26.51 -25.55 1.89
CA ILE A 548 25.92 -24.54 1.01
C ILE A 548 24.71 -25.11 0.28
N GLY A 549 23.88 -24.25 -0.31
CA GLY A 549 22.75 -24.62 -1.15
C GLY A 549 21.39 -24.27 -0.56
N TYR A 550 20.41 -24.06 -1.44
CA TYR A 550 19.02 -23.69 -1.11
C TYR A 550 18.39 -24.65 -0.10
N GLU A 551 18.44 -25.96 -0.37
CA GLU A 551 17.83 -27.00 0.48
C GLU A 551 18.40 -27.02 1.90
N ASN A 552 19.67 -26.63 2.07
CA ASN A 552 20.33 -26.59 3.37
C ASN A 552 19.97 -25.35 4.19
N LEU A 553 19.62 -24.23 3.54
CA LEU A 553 19.24 -22.98 4.21
C LEU A 553 17.75 -22.90 4.52
N LEU A 554 16.90 -23.56 3.72
CA LEU A 554 15.45 -23.47 3.81
C LEU A 554 14.88 -23.81 5.21
N PRO A 555 15.32 -24.87 5.92
CA PRO A 555 14.74 -25.22 7.23
C PRO A 555 14.99 -24.13 8.29
N GLY A 556 16.21 -23.61 8.36
CA GLY A 556 16.57 -22.54 9.30
C GLY A 556 15.82 -21.25 8.99
N HIS A 557 15.79 -20.87 7.71
CA HIS A 557 15.03 -19.72 7.23
C HIS A 557 13.54 -19.80 7.59
N THR A 558 12.90 -20.93 7.27
CA THR A 558 11.47 -21.16 7.53
C THR A 558 11.17 -21.10 9.02
N ALA A 559 11.99 -21.74 9.86
CA ALA A 559 11.82 -21.72 11.31
C ALA A 559 11.99 -20.30 11.89
N ALA A 560 12.93 -19.51 11.36
CA ALA A 560 13.09 -18.11 11.77
C ALA A 560 11.87 -17.26 11.39
N LEU A 561 11.32 -17.45 10.19
CA LEU A 561 10.15 -16.72 9.71
C LEU A 561 8.86 -17.14 10.45
N GLN A 562 8.66 -18.43 10.72
CA GLN A 562 7.52 -18.92 11.51
C GLN A 562 7.47 -18.29 12.91
N ARG A 563 8.63 -18.12 13.58
CA ARG A 563 8.70 -17.42 14.87
C ARG A 563 8.32 -15.94 14.79
N LEU A 564 8.50 -15.30 13.63
CA LEU A 564 8.04 -13.94 13.39
C LEU A 564 6.53 -13.92 13.16
N TRP A 565 6.00 -14.84 12.34
CA TRP A 565 4.56 -15.01 12.15
C TRP A 565 3.82 -15.25 13.47
N GLU A 566 4.33 -16.12 14.35
CA GLU A 566 3.78 -16.32 15.69
C GLU A 566 3.64 -15.03 16.53
N ARG A 567 4.36 -13.96 16.19
CA ARG A 567 4.31 -12.67 16.89
C ARG A 567 3.50 -11.61 16.15
N PHE A 568 3.59 -11.58 14.83
CA PHE A 568 3.05 -10.52 13.99
C PHE A 568 1.74 -10.86 13.31
N ASP A 569 1.36 -12.13 13.26
CA ASP A 569 0.13 -12.53 12.58
C ASP A 569 -1.11 -11.86 13.18
N VAL A 570 -1.99 -11.43 12.28
CA VAL A 570 -3.29 -10.84 12.57
C VAL A 570 -4.30 -11.60 11.73
N GLU A 571 -4.90 -12.61 12.35
CA GLU A 571 -5.94 -13.42 11.73
C GLU A 571 -7.28 -12.68 11.82
N VAL A 572 -8.01 -12.65 10.72
CA VAL A 572 -9.35 -12.05 10.62
C VAL A 572 -10.34 -13.07 10.08
N GLU A 573 -11.53 -13.10 10.68
CA GLU A 573 -12.67 -13.87 10.16
C GLU A 573 -13.45 -12.96 9.18
N ALA A 574 -12.87 -12.81 7.98
CA ALA A 574 -13.35 -12.05 6.82
C ALA A 574 -13.15 -12.86 5.51
N ASP A 575 -13.24 -12.24 4.32
CA ASP A 575 -12.94 -12.92 3.06
C ASP A 575 -11.44 -13.24 2.91
N SER A 576 -11.12 -14.27 2.12
CA SER A 576 -9.74 -14.75 1.93
C SER A 576 -8.78 -13.70 1.36
N ASN A 577 -9.28 -12.77 0.54
CA ASN A 577 -8.45 -11.73 -0.06
C ASN A 577 -8.06 -10.66 0.96
N THR A 578 -8.97 -10.31 1.88
CA THR A 578 -8.64 -9.48 3.04
C THR A 578 -7.51 -10.10 3.88
N GLN A 579 -7.58 -11.41 4.18
CA GLN A 579 -6.53 -12.10 4.94
C GLN A 579 -5.20 -12.14 4.15
N LEU A 580 -5.25 -12.41 2.85
CA LEU A 580 -4.08 -12.37 1.96
C LEU A 580 -3.35 -11.02 2.05
N LEU A 581 -4.09 -9.91 1.89
CA LEU A 581 -3.50 -8.57 1.88
C LEU A 581 -2.89 -8.21 3.24
N LEU A 582 -3.52 -8.63 4.34
CA LEU A 582 -2.94 -8.49 5.68
C LEU A 582 -1.64 -9.29 5.83
N HIS A 583 -1.58 -10.52 5.33
CA HIS A 583 -0.34 -11.29 5.30
C HIS A 583 0.72 -10.65 4.40
N LEU A 584 0.36 -10.16 3.21
CA LEU A 584 1.28 -9.45 2.31
C LEU A 584 1.91 -8.24 3.01
N HIS A 585 1.10 -7.43 3.68
CA HIS A 585 1.55 -6.22 4.37
C HIS A 585 2.44 -6.56 5.58
N THR A 586 2.07 -7.58 6.34
CA THR A 586 2.85 -8.07 7.48
C THR A 586 4.17 -8.70 7.04
N PHE A 587 4.14 -9.47 5.95
CA PHE A 587 5.32 -10.05 5.32
C PHE A 587 6.31 -8.96 4.94
N HIS A 588 5.87 -7.96 4.17
CA HIS A 588 6.74 -6.88 3.69
C HIS A 588 7.22 -5.92 4.77
N LEU A 589 6.46 -5.77 5.86
CA LEU A 589 6.97 -5.16 7.07
C LEU A 589 8.17 -5.94 7.63
N LEU A 590 8.06 -7.26 7.78
CA LEU A 590 9.13 -8.11 8.29
C LEU A 590 10.32 -8.25 7.32
N GLN A 591 10.07 -8.13 6.01
CA GLN A 591 11.12 -8.03 4.99
C GLN A 591 11.93 -6.73 5.16
N SER A 592 11.26 -5.61 5.49
CA SER A 592 11.91 -4.31 5.67
C SER A 592 12.55 -4.13 7.05
N LEU A 593 11.91 -4.65 8.10
CA LEU A 593 12.26 -4.47 9.50
C LEU A 593 12.19 -5.82 10.23
N SER A 594 13.35 -6.39 10.54
CA SER A 594 13.47 -7.72 11.14
C SER A 594 14.37 -7.67 12.39
N PRO A 595 14.57 -8.79 13.10
CA PRO A 595 15.56 -8.85 14.18
C PRO A 595 16.98 -8.42 13.75
N HIS A 596 17.33 -8.51 12.47
CA HIS A 596 18.62 -8.05 11.95
C HIS A 596 18.76 -6.52 11.92
N THR A 597 17.64 -5.79 12.05
CA THR A 597 17.60 -4.32 12.13
C THR A 597 18.04 -3.78 13.50
N VAL A 598 18.02 -4.61 14.56
CA VAL A 598 18.27 -4.18 15.95
C VAL A 598 19.64 -3.51 16.15
N PHE A 599 20.65 -3.95 15.41
CA PHE A 599 22.01 -3.38 15.48
C PHE A 599 22.39 -2.56 14.25
N ALA A 600 21.53 -2.51 13.24
CA ALA A 600 21.78 -1.72 12.03
C ALA A 600 21.61 -0.22 12.33
N ASP A 601 22.47 0.60 11.74
CA ASP A 601 22.27 2.05 11.75
C ASP A 601 21.36 2.49 10.60
N THR A 602 20.06 2.25 10.77
CA THR A 602 19.03 2.47 9.74
C THR A 602 17.72 2.95 10.38
N GLY A 603 16.94 3.73 9.62
CA GLY A 603 15.59 4.14 10.01
C GLY A 603 14.53 3.34 9.25
N THR A 604 13.36 3.95 9.04
CA THR A 604 12.23 3.34 8.31
C THR A 604 12.08 4.00 6.93
N PRO A 605 12.61 3.42 5.85
CA PRO A 605 12.42 3.97 4.51
C PRO A 605 10.95 3.96 4.11
N ALA A 606 10.45 5.05 3.52
CA ALA A 606 9.04 5.16 3.10
C ALA A 606 8.63 4.11 2.05
N ARG A 607 9.60 3.54 1.34
CA ARG A 607 9.41 2.48 0.33
C ARG A 607 9.99 1.11 0.72
N GLY A 608 10.32 0.91 2.00
CA GLY A 608 11.06 -0.25 2.47
C GLY A 608 12.39 -0.44 1.73
N LEU A 609 12.85 -1.69 1.59
CA LEU A 609 14.02 -2.04 0.77
C LEU A 609 13.60 -2.61 -0.61
N HIS A 610 12.53 -2.07 -1.20
CA HIS A 610 11.85 -2.67 -2.35
C HIS A 610 12.13 -1.94 -3.67
N GLY A 611 12.76 -0.76 -3.61
CA GLY A 611 13.06 0.06 -4.77
C GLY A 611 13.63 1.42 -4.37
N GLU A 612 13.69 2.34 -5.32
CA GLU A 612 14.38 3.63 -5.16
C GLU A 612 13.43 4.82 -5.00
N GLY A 613 12.12 4.58 -4.88
CA GLY A 613 11.13 5.61 -4.61
C GLY A 613 11.49 6.40 -3.34
N TYR A 614 11.33 7.73 -3.39
CA TYR A 614 11.84 8.67 -2.39
C TYR A 614 13.33 8.51 -2.04
N ARG A 615 14.12 7.92 -2.95
CA ARG A 615 15.56 7.68 -2.78
C ARG A 615 15.91 6.84 -1.54
N GLY A 616 14.94 6.10 -1.00
CA GLY A 616 15.07 5.33 0.25
C GLY A 616 15.14 6.19 1.52
N HIS A 617 14.81 7.48 1.46
CA HIS A 617 14.86 8.37 2.61
C HIS A 617 13.82 8.03 3.69
N ILE A 618 14.12 8.51 4.91
CA ILE A 618 13.36 8.28 6.12
C ILE A 618 12.57 9.55 6.45
N PHE A 619 11.25 9.41 6.48
CA PHE A 619 10.27 10.45 6.76
C PHE A 619 9.64 10.22 8.15
N TRP A 620 8.53 10.90 8.43
CA TRP A 620 7.69 10.64 9.61
C TRP A 620 6.90 9.32 9.58
N ASP A 621 6.90 8.59 8.45
CA ASP A 621 6.12 7.36 8.20
C ASP A 621 6.29 6.28 9.28
N GLU A 622 7.39 6.29 10.02
CA GLU A 622 7.61 5.45 11.21
C GLU A 622 6.46 5.56 12.23
N LEU A 623 5.73 6.67 12.25
CA LEU A 623 4.54 6.87 13.07
C LEU A 623 3.39 5.88 12.77
N PHE A 624 3.35 5.30 11.57
CA PHE A 624 2.41 4.23 11.19
C PHE A 624 2.97 2.83 11.46
N VAL A 625 4.29 2.70 11.57
CA VAL A 625 4.99 1.41 11.72
C VAL A 625 5.22 1.05 13.19
N LEU A 626 5.72 2.00 13.98
CA LEU A 626 6.09 1.78 15.37
C LEU A 626 4.93 1.36 16.29
N PRO A 627 3.66 1.79 16.10
CA PRO A 627 2.55 1.29 16.91
C PRO A 627 2.43 -0.24 16.86
N LEU A 628 2.67 -0.84 15.68
CA LEU A 628 2.67 -2.29 15.53
C LEU A 628 3.92 -2.90 16.16
N VAL A 629 5.10 -2.42 15.79
CA VAL A 629 6.41 -2.99 16.21
C VAL A 629 6.63 -2.88 17.72
N ASN A 630 6.24 -1.77 18.36
CA ASN A 630 6.39 -1.55 19.80
C ASN A 630 5.75 -2.66 20.64
N LEU A 631 4.66 -3.26 20.15
CA LEU A 631 3.91 -4.30 20.83
C LEU A 631 4.30 -5.71 20.38
N ARG A 632 5.40 -5.89 19.66
CA ARG A 632 5.87 -7.23 19.22
C ARG A 632 7.38 -7.41 19.37
N LEU A 633 8.17 -6.46 18.86
CA LEU A 633 9.63 -6.44 18.87
C LEU A 633 10.13 -5.02 19.22
N PRO A 634 9.93 -4.54 20.46
CA PRO A 634 10.29 -3.18 20.86
C PRO A 634 11.79 -2.86 20.66
N GLU A 635 12.68 -3.86 20.64
CA GLU A 635 14.10 -3.70 20.31
C GLU A 635 14.34 -3.12 18.92
N ILE A 636 13.47 -3.43 17.94
CA ILE A 636 13.53 -2.83 16.60
C ILE A 636 13.14 -1.35 16.70
N SER A 637 12.01 -1.04 17.34
CA SER A 637 11.59 0.35 17.56
C SER A 637 12.66 1.18 18.25
N LYS A 638 13.32 0.61 19.27
CA LYS A 638 14.45 1.24 19.96
C LYS A 638 15.61 1.52 19.00
N SER A 639 15.97 0.58 18.13
CA SER A 639 17.01 0.78 17.11
C SER A 639 16.66 1.92 16.14
N LEU A 640 15.42 1.97 15.66
CA LEU A 640 14.93 3.02 14.76
C LEU A 640 14.96 4.41 15.41
N LEU A 641 14.64 4.48 16.71
CA LEU A 641 14.78 5.72 17.49
C LEU A 641 16.25 6.06 17.76
N LEU A 642 17.13 5.08 17.93
CA LEU A 642 18.57 5.29 18.03
C LEU A 642 19.16 5.82 16.72
N TYR A 643 18.63 5.43 15.56
CA TYR A 643 18.97 6.08 14.28
C TYR A 643 18.72 7.59 14.37
N ARG A 644 17.54 8.04 14.86
CA ARG A 644 17.25 9.47 15.07
C ARG A 644 18.18 10.12 16.08
N TRP A 645 18.45 9.43 17.20
CA TRP A 645 19.33 9.95 18.25
C TRP A 645 20.78 10.14 17.76
N ARG A 646 21.32 9.23 16.95
CA ARG A 646 22.66 9.37 16.34
C ARG A 646 22.77 10.59 15.41
N ARG A 647 21.66 11.06 14.83
CA ARG A 647 21.58 12.28 14.00
C ARG A 647 21.20 13.54 14.80
N LEU A 648 21.00 13.44 16.11
CA LEU A 648 20.53 14.56 16.93
C LEU A 648 21.44 15.79 16.85
N ASN A 649 22.76 15.60 16.77
CA ASN A 649 23.69 16.73 16.63
C ASN A 649 23.60 17.43 15.27
N ALA A 650 23.26 16.73 14.19
CA ALA A 650 22.98 17.33 12.90
C ALA A 650 21.69 18.17 12.98
N ALA A 651 20.64 17.64 13.60
CA ALA A 651 19.39 18.38 13.84
C ALA A 651 19.59 19.64 14.72
N ARG A 652 20.43 19.55 15.76
CA ARG A 652 20.86 20.70 16.59
C ARG A 652 21.68 21.72 15.80
N HIS A 653 22.46 21.27 14.83
CA HIS A 653 23.22 22.17 13.96
C HIS A 653 22.27 22.91 13.02
N LEU A 654 21.36 22.19 12.36
CA LEU A 654 20.36 22.77 11.47
C LEU A 654 19.45 23.79 12.18
N ALA A 655 19.03 23.50 13.42
CA ALA A 655 18.29 24.45 14.24
C ALA A 655 19.08 25.75 14.47
N ARG A 656 20.36 25.64 14.85
CA ARG A 656 21.24 26.81 15.07
C ARG A 656 21.48 27.62 13.80
N GLU A 657 21.63 26.98 12.65
CA GLU A 657 21.74 27.67 11.35
C GLU A 657 20.47 28.45 11.01
N ALA A 658 19.30 27.93 11.39
CA ALA A 658 18.02 28.61 11.28
C ALA A 658 17.79 29.67 12.38
N GLY A 659 18.74 29.89 13.30
CA GLY A 659 18.61 30.83 14.42
C GLY A 659 17.66 30.34 15.52
N LEU A 660 17.41 29.04 15.60
CA LEU A 660 16.52 28.37 16.56
C LEU A 660 17.33 27.57 17.59
N GLU A 661 16.64 27.15 18.66
CA GLU A 661 17.20 26.24 19.66
C GLU A 661 16.71 24.80 19.43
N GLY A 662 17.22 23.84 20.21
CA GLY A 662 16.74 22.45 20.15
C GLY A 662 17.21 21.69 18.92
N ALA A 663 16.39 20.74 18.45
CA ALA A 663 16.70 19.85 17.34
C ALA A 663 15.68 19.96 16.19
N LEU A 664 16.10 20.58 15.08
CA LEU A 664 15.36 20.64 13.82
C LEU A 664 15.72 19.41 12.99
N TYR A 665 14.93 18.35 13.12
CA TYR A 665 15.09 17.16 12.27
C TYR A 665 14.68 17.46 10.83
N PRO A 666 15.40 16.93 9.83
CA PRO A 666 15.05 17.11 8.44
C PRO A 666 13.74 16.39 8.08
N TRP A 667 13.01 16.92 7.10
CA TRP A 667 11.83 16.25 6.55
C TRP A 667 12.20 14.95 5.85
N GLN A 668 13.25 14.97 5.03
CA GLN A 668 13.85 13.78 4.45
C GLN A 668 15.21 13.52 5.09
N SER A 669 15.34 12.41 5.81
CA SER A 669 16.59 12.00 6.44
C SER A 669 17.22 10.82 5.69
N GLY A 670 18.55 10.78 5.66
CA GLY A 670 19.32 9.71 5.05
C GLY A 670 20.48 9.28 5.95
N SER A 671 21.69 9.42 5.44
CA SER A 671 22.90 8.86 6.06
C SER A 671 23.38 9.61 7.31
N ASP A 672 23.51 10.94 7.24
CA ASP A 672 24.22 11.77 8.22
C ASP A 672 23.29 12.73 9.00
N GLY A 673 22.03 12.83 8.60
CA GLY A 673 21.03 13.69 9.24
C GLY A 673 20.90 15.09 8.66
N ARG A 674 21.54 15.37 7.51
CA ARG A 674 21.24 16.57 6.72
C ARG A 674 19.83 16.51 6.13
N GLU A 675 19.34 17.68 5.74
CA GLU A 675 18.08 17.83 4.99
C GLU A 675 18.29 17.39 3.54
N GLU A 676 17.61 16.30 3.17
CA GLU A 676 17.67 15.74 1.82
C GLU A 676 16.45 16.08 0.96
N THR A 677 15.52 16.89 1.50
CA THR A 677 14.36 17.35 0.75
C THR A 677 14.81 18.16 -0.46
N PRO A 678 14.36 17.79 -1.68
CA PRO A 678 14.64 18.59 -2.87
C PRO A 678 14.15 20.04 -2.70
N VAL A 679 14.86 20.99 -3.30
CA VAL A 679 14.44 22.40 -3.31
C VAL A 679 13.42 22.72 -4.41
N GLU A 680 13.35 21.86 -5.42
CA GLU A 680 12.44 21.96 -6.57
C GLU A 680 11.94 20.56 -6.93
N LEU A 681 10.69 20.48 -7.39
CA LEU A 681 10.08 19.29 -7.96
C LEU A 681 9.72 19.53 -9.43
N PHE A 682 9.81 18.50 -10.27
CA PHE A 682 9.46 18.63 -11.69
C PHE A 682 7.99 18.29 -11.93
N ASN A 683 7.19 19.28 -12.36
CA ASN A 683 5.82 19.05 -12.79
C ASN A 683 5.79 18.61 -14.25
N ARG A 684 5.62 17.30 -14.50
CA ARG A 684 5.53 16.72 -15.84
C ARG A 684 4.34 17.26 -16.65
N ARG A 685 3.23 17.62 -16.00
CA ARG A 685 2.02 18.15 -16.68
C ARG A 685 2.30 19.52 -17.30
N ALA A 686 3.04 20.34 -16.56
CA ALA A 686 3.43 21.68 -16.99
C ALA A 686 4.76 21.72 -17.77
N GLY A 687 5.57 20.65 -17.70
CA GLY A 687 6.89 20.55 -18.33
C GLY A 687 7.95 21.46 -17.70
N ARG A 688 7.80 21.84 -16.42
CA ARG A 688 8.69 22.79 -15.72
C ARG A 688 8.91 22.41 -14.25
N TRP A 689 9.97 22.97 -13.67
CA TRP A 689 10.26 22.86 -12.24
C TRP A 689 9.46 23.89 -11.45
N MET A 690 9.00 23.49 -10.27
CA MET A 690 8.35 24.36 -9.28
C MET A 690 9.07 24.22 -7.92
N PRO A 691 9.04 25.24 -7.05
CA PRO A 691 9.63 25.15 -5.72
C PRO A 691 9.03 24.00 -4.90
N ASP A 692 9.85 23.33 -4.11
CA ASP A 692 9.42 22.38 -3.08
C ASP A 692 9.71 22.98 -1.69
N ASN A 693 8.64 23.28 -0.96
CA ASN A 693 8.70 23.91 0.35
C ASN A 693 8.49 22.90 1.49
N SER A 694 8.56 21.59 1.21
CA SER A 694 8.28 20.53 2.19
C SER A 694 9.25 20.51 3.38
N TRP A 695 10.44 21.10 3.24
CA TRP A 695 11.39 21.31 4.36
C TRP A 695 10.79 22.13 5.52
N ARG A 696 9.67 22.84 5.29
CA ARG A 696 8.91 23.56 6.31
C ARG A 696 8.06 22.64 7.20
N GLN A 697 7.96 21.35 6.89
CA GLN A 697 7.27 20.34 7.70
C GLN A 697 8.09 19.97 8.95
N LYS A 698 8.24 20.94 9.85
CA LYS A 698 8.97 20.80 11.13
C LYS A 698 8.33 19.76 12.06
N HIS A 699 7.09 19.36 11.77
CA HIS A 699 6.30 18.41 12.55
C HIS A 699 6.87 16.97 12.57
N VAL A 700 7.82 16.64 11.68
CA VAL A 700 8.61 15.39 11.76
C VAL A 700 9.27 15.22 13.14
N GLY A 701 9.72 16.31 13.78
CA GLY A 701 10.23 16.28 15.15
C GLY A 701 9.16 15.84 16.15
N LEU A 702 7.93 16.34 16.03
CA LEU A 702 6.82 15.96 16.92
C LEU A 702 6.47 14.47 16.76
N ALA A 703 6.53 13.93 15.54
CA ALA A 703 6.35 12.50 15.29
C ALA A 703 7.44 11.65 15.97
N ILE A 704 8.71 12.07 15.91
CA ILE A 704 9.83 11.41 16.59
C ILE A 704 9.61 11.41 18.11
N ALA A 705 9.26 12.55 18.70
CA ALA A 705 8.99 12.64 20.14
C ALA A 705 7.78 11.79 20.56
N TYR A 706 6.73 11.78 19.74
CA TYR A 706 5.57 10.91 19.94
C TYR A 706 5.96 9.44 19.94
N ASN A 707 6.71 9.00 18.93
CA ASN A 707 7.19 7.62 18.82
C ASN A 707 8.10 7.22 19.99
N ALA A 708 9.00 8.12 20.42
CA ALA A 708 9.85 7.90 21.59
C ALA A 708 9.04 7.67 22.87
N TRP A 709 8.01 8.50 23.08
CA TRP A 709 7.11 8.36 24.22
C TRP A 709 6.28 7.08 24.15
N GLN A 710 5.75 6.73 22.98
CA GLN A 710 4.98 5.51 22.78
C GLN A 710 5.82 4.25 22.99
N HIS A 711 7.09 4.26 22.57
CA HIS A 711 8.04 3.18 22.86
C HIS A 711 8.21 3.00 24.37
N TYR A 712 8.52 4.08 25.11
CA TYR A 712 8.65 4.02 26.56
C TYR A 712 7.38 3.47 27.24
N ARG A 713 6.18 3.88 26.80
CA ARG A 713 4.93 3.38 27.40
C ARG A 713 4.69 1.90 27.17
N ALA A 714 5.12 1.37 26.03
CA ALA A 714 4.97 -0.05 25.72
C ALA A 714 5.96 -0.93 26.50
N THR A 715 7.16 -0.41 26.79
CA THR A 715 8.28 -1.18 27.33
C THR A 715 8.59 -0.92 28.80
N GLU A 716 8.24 0.25 29.32
CA GLU A 716 8.71 0.78 30.61
C GLU A 716 10.26 0.86 30.70
N ASP A 717 10.96 1.02 29.57
CA ASP A 717 12.43 1.14 29.54
C ASP A 717 12.88 2.53 30.07
N VAL A 718 12.88 2.67 31.40
CA VAL A 718 13.31 3.88 32.13
C VAL A 718 14.77 4.21 31.84
N GLY A 719 15.64 3.21 31.66
CA GLY A 719 17.05 3.42 31.34
C GLY A 719 17.22 4.10 29.98
N TRP A 720 16.54 3.60 28.96
CA TRP A 720 16.53 4.24 27.65
C TRP A 720 15.89 5.63 27.67
N LEU A 721 14.80 5.82 28.44
CA LEU A 721 14.19 7.15 28.58
C LEU A 721 15.17 8.15 29.22
N ALA A 722 15.92 7.73 30.24
CA ALA A 722 16.90 8.60 30.90
C ALA A 722 18.06 8.99 29.96
N GLU A 723 18.56 8.03 29.17
CA GLU A 723 19.77 8.21 28.38
C GLU A 723 19.53 8.84 27.00
N GLN A 724 18.58 8.31 26.23
CA GLN A 724 18.35 8.71 24.83
C GLN A 724 16.94 9.26 24.57
N GLY A 725 15.90 8.56 25.05
CA GLY A 725 14.51 8.91 24.74
C GLY A 725 14.12 10.29 25.26
N GLY A 726 14.52 10.62 26.48
CA GLY A 726 14.25 11.92 27.10
C GLY A 726 15.01 13.05 26.43
N GLU A 727 16.25 12.81 25.99
CA GLU A 727 17.03 13.78 25.22
C GLU A 727 16.36 14.13 23.89
N LEU A 728 15.83 13.14 23.16
CA LEU A 728 15.04 13.39 21.94
C LEU A 728 13.84 14.29 22.24
N VAL A 729 12.99 13.91 23.20
CA VAL A 729 11.77 14.65 23.53
C VAL A 729 12.07 16.08 23.97
N ILE A 730 13.10 16.29 24.79
CA ILE A 730 13.47 17.61 25.32
C ILE A 730 14.03 18.51 24.21
N GLU A 731 14.92 18.01 23.36
CA GLU A 731 15.51 18.83 22.29
C GLU A 731 14.49 19.20 21.21
N ILE A 732 13.55 18.31 20.91
CA ILE A 732 12.40 18.64 20.05
C ILE A 732 11.52 19.69 20.73
N THR A 733 11.28 19.56 22.03
CA THR A 733 10.52 20.57 22.80
C THR A 733 11.18 21.94 22.76
N ARG A 734 12.51 22.01 22.86
CA ARG A 734 13.29 23.27 22.72
C ARG A 734 13.11 23.92 21.36
N LEU A 735 13.09 23.13 20.28
CA LEU A 735 12.83 23.65 18.94
C LEU A 735 11.51 24.38 18.89
N PHE A 736 10.42 23.72 19.27
CA PHE A 736 9.10 24.32 19.19
C PHE A 736 8.89 25.45 20.20
N ALA A 737 9.54 25.38 21.35
CA ALA A 737 9.57 26.51 22.28
C ALA A 737 10.26 27.74 21.69
N SER A 738 11.33 27.56 20.91
CA SER A 738 12.03 28.66 20.22
C SER A 738 11.27 29.24 19.03
N LEU A 739 10.36 28.46 18.42
CA LEU A 739 9.45 28.92 17.36
C LEU A 739 8.26 29.72 17.90
N ALA A 740 7.90 29.52 19.17
CA ALA A 740 6.69 30.08 19.74
C ALA A 740 6.85 31.56 20.11
N THR A 741 5.86 32.37 19.71
CA THR A 741 5.77 33.80 20.03
C THR A 741 4.60 34.04 20.97
N TYR A 742 4.78 34.83 22.03
CA TYR A 742 3.73 35.09 23.01
C TYR A 742 2.95 36.36 22.67
N ASP A 743 1.64 36.24 22.57
CA ASP A 743 0.69 37.34 22.50
C ASP A 743 0.11 37.63 23.88
N ALA A 744 0.39 38.84 24.39
CA ALA A 744 -0.06 39.28 25.69
C ALA A 744 -1.55 39.68 25.73
N GLU A 745 -2.16 40.01 24.59
CA GLU A 745 -3.57 40.39 24.53
C GLU A 745 -4.49 39.18 24.67
N THR A 746 -4.13 38.07 24.02
CA THR A 746 -4.89 36.82 24.06
C THR A 746 -4.42 35.86 25.16
N ASP A 747 -3.28 36.12 25.82
CA ASP A 747 -2.57 35.16 26.71
C ASP A 747 -2.32 33.82 25.99
N ARG A 748 -1.91 33.89 24.72
CA ARG A 748 -1.62 32.71 23.88
C ARG A 748 -0.24 32.74 23.26
N PHE A 749 0.28 31.56 22.97
CA PHE A 749 1.48 31.39 22.15
C PHE A 749 1.10 31.00 20.73
N HIS A 750 1.82 31.54 19.76
CA HIS A 750 1.60 31.31 18.34
C HIS A 750 2.85 30.74 17.68
N ILE A 751 2.68 29.79 16.77
CA ILE A 751 3.77 29.22 15.96
C ILE A 751 3.52 29.62 14.51
N ASN A 752 4.54 30.21 13.88
CA ASN A 752 4.48 30.71 12.51
C ASN A 752 5.46 29.95 11.62
N ASP A 753 5.34 30.16 10.30
CA ASP A 753 6.32 29.68 9.32
C ASP A 753 6.46 28.15 9.31
N VAL A 754 5.33 27.44 9.39
CA VAL A 754 5.25 25.97 9.38
C VAL A 754 4.42 25.45 8.23
N MET A 755 4.62 24.18 7.88
CA MET A 755 3.73 23.41 7.00
C MET A 755 3.22 22.21 7.80
N GLY A 756 1.91 21.97 7.76
CA GLY A 756 1.28 20.84 8.44
C GLY A 756 1.45 19.52 7.66
N PRO A 757 0.88 18.41 8.15
CA PRO A 757 0.77 17.18 7.38
C PRO A 757 0.07 17.35 6.02
N ASP A 758 -0.86 18.28 5.87
CA ASP A 758 -1.45 18.57 4.57
C ASP A 758 -0.49 19.39 3.68
N GLU A 759 0.19 18.71 2.77
CA GLU A 759 1.23 19.31 1.92
C GLU A 759 0.70 20.23 0.81
N PHE A 760 -0.61 20.35 0.66
CA PHE A 760 -1.20 21.31 -0.29
C PHE A 760 -1.14 22.75 0.20
N HIS A 761 -0.86 22.95 1.49
CA HIS A 761 -0.83 24.27 2.12
C HIS A 761 0.59 24.60 2.58
N ASP A 762 1.31 25.35 1.75
CA ASP A 762 2.67 25.83 2.04
C ASP A 762 2.73 27.35 2.33
N GLY A 763 1.58 28.03 2.27
CA GLY A 763 1.43 29.45 2.55
C GLY A 763 -0.02 29.92 2.34
N TYR A 764 -0.20 31.23 2.25
CA TYR A 764 -1.51 31.88 2.01
C TYR A 764 -1.75 32.18 0.52
N PRO A 765 -3.01 32.41 0.10
CA PRO A 765 -3.34 32.88 -1.25
C PRO A 765 -2.45 34.06 -1.69
N GLY A 766 -1.82 33.93 -2.87
CA GLY A 766 -0.92 34.93 -3.42
C GLY A 766 0.50 34.97 -2.81
N THR A 767 0.78 34.14 -1.80
CA THR A 767 2.11 34.03 -1.16
C THR A 767 2.51 32.58 -0.88
N PRO A 768 2.60 31.71 -1.91
CA PRO A 768 3.02 30.31 -1.74
C PRO A 768 4.43 30.23 -1.14
N GLY A 769 4.66 29.22 -0.28
CA GLY A 769 5.93 29.01 0.42
C GLY A 769 6.22 29.97 1.58
N SER A 770 5.28 30.87 1.93
CA SER A 770 5.42 31.78 3.08
C SER A 770 5.31 31.09 4.44
N GLY A 771 4.79 29.85 4.48
CA GLY A 771 4.49 29.12 5.69
C GLY A 771 3.18 29.58 6.36
N LEU A 772 2.61 28.69 7.16
CA LEU A 772 1.34 28.85 7.85
C LEU A 772 1.55 29.33 9.28
N ARG A 773 0.55 30.02 9.81
CA ARG A 773 0.43 30.34 11.24
C ARG A 773 -0.56 29.40 11.91
N ASP A 774 -0.20 28.94 13.11
CA ASP A 774 -1.02 28.15 14.02
C ASP A 774 -1.70 26.94 13.37
N ASN A 775 -0.93 26.15 12.59
CA ASN A 775 -1.41 24.85 12.14
C ASN A 775 -1.85 24.01 13.36
N ALA A 776 -3.09 23.54 13.37
CA ALA A 776 -3.70 22.92 14.54
C ALA A 776 -2.98 21.64 14.96
N TYR A 777 -2.58 20.79 14.00
CA TYR A 777 -1.76 19.61 14.28
C TYR A 777 -0.48 19.97 15.00
N THR A 778 0.29 20.91 14.43
CA THR A 778 1.57 21.39 14.98
C THR A 778 1.40 21.95 16.39
N ASN A 779 0.43 22.83 16.61
CA ASN A 779 0.26 23.49 17.91
C ASN A 779 -0.22 22.52 19.00
N ILE A 780 -1.17 21.64 18.68
CA ILE A 780 -1.69 20.67 19.66
C ILE A 780 -0.62 19.63 20.01
N MET A 781 0.11 19.12 19.01
CA MET A 781 1.21 18.18 19.26
C MET A 781 2.41 18.85 19.96
N THR A 782 2.63 20.16 19.75
CA THR A 782 3.61 20.92 20.54
C THR A 782 3.17 21.03 22.01
N ALA A 783 1.90 21.34 22.27
CA ALA A 783 1.39 21.38 23.63
C ALA A 783 1.53 20.02 24.33
N TRP A 784 1.23 18.95 23.58
CA TRP A 784 1.39 17.56 24.01
C TRP A 784 2.86 17.23 24.35
N VAL A 785 3.83 17.57 23.48
CA VAL A 785 5.25 17.26 23.73
C VAL A 785 5.82 18.08 24.89
N CYS A 786 5.45 19.37 25.01
CA CYS A 786 5.85 20.21 26.14
C CYS A 786 5.37 19.63 27.47
N ARG A 787 4.14 19.11 27.53
CA ARG A 787 3.60 18.47 28.72
C ARG A 787 4.41 17.23 29.10
N HIS A 788 4.74 16.39 28.11
CA HIS A 788 5.51 15.17 28.34
C HIS A 788 6.98 15.43 28.66
N ALA A 789 7.60 16.48 28.12
CA ALA A 789 8.94 16.91 28.50
C ALA A 789 9.03 17.23 30.00
N VAL A 790 8.00 17.90 30.56
CA VAL A 790 7.92 18.16 32.00
C VAL A 790 7.65 16.87 32.79
N GLU A 791 6.86 15.95 32.24
CA GLU A 791 6.50 14.69 32.88
C GLU A 791 7.69 13.73 33.03
N ILE A 792 8.65 13.74 32.09
CA ILE A 792 9.86 12.89 32.14
C ILE A 792 10.58 13.01 33.49
N PHE A 793 10.78 14.23 34.00
CA PHE A 793 11.49 14.44 35.28
C PHE A 793 10.73 13.88 36.50
N ARG A 794 9.42 13.63 36.37
CA ARG A 794 8.62 12.98 37.43
C ARG A 794 8.66 11.46 37.34
N LEU A 795 8.87 10.92 36.14
CA LEU A 795 8.91 9.49 35.87
C LEU A 795 10.31 8.90 36.14
N LEU A 796 11.36 9.69 35.92
CA LEU A 796 12.73 9.24 36.15
C LEU A 796 13.08 9.21 37.66
N PRO A 797 13.88 8.24 38.11
CA PRO A 797 14.53 8.30 39.41
C PRO A 797 15.31 9.61 39.58
N SER A 798 15.39 10.14 40.81
CA SER A 798 15.98 11.47 41.07
C SER A 798 17.39 11.63 40.50
N TYR A 799 18.26 10.63 40.65
CA TYR A 799 19.63 10.66 40.13
C TYR A 799 19.68 10.73 38.60
N ALA A 800 18.75 10.06 37.91
CA ALA A 800 18.68 10.04 36.46
C ALA A 800 18.09 11.34 35.91
N ALA A 801 17.09 11.91 36.61
CA ALA A 801 16.55 13.22 36.30
C ALA A 801 17.61 14.33 36.49
N GLU A 802 18.37 14.30 37.58
CA GLU A 802 19.47 15.23 37.86
C GLU A 802 20.58 15.13 36.80
N ASP A 803 20.96 13.90 36.41
CA ASP A 803 21.94 13.69 35.34
C ASP A 803 21.44 14.23 33.98
N LEU A 804 20.19 13.95 33.59
CA LEU A 804 19.61 14.46 32.35
C LEU A 804 19.56 15.99 32.33
N ILE A 805 19.16 16.62 33.44
CA ILE A 805 19.18 18.09 33.61
C ILE A 805 20.61 18.62 33.44
N PHE A 806 21.59 17.95 34.04
CA PHE A 806 22.99 18.35 33.97
C PHE A 806 23.55 18.21 32.54
N ARG A 807 23.38 17.04 31.90
CA ARG A 807 23.87 16.77 30.53
C ARG A 807 23.31 17.74 29.51
N LEU A 808 22.02 18.07 29.61
CA LEU A 808 21.34 18.96 28.67
C LEU A 808 21.34 20.43 29.11
N ASN A 809 21.98 20.75 30.24
CA ASN A 809 22.05 22.08 30.84
C ASN A 809 20.67 22.77 30.95
N ILE A 810 19.67 22.02 31.42
CA ILE A 810 18.27 22.47 31.44
C ILE A 810 18.08 23.53 32.53
N GLN A 811 17.55 24.69 32.14
CA GLN A 811 17.26 25.77 33.08
C GLN A 811 15.84 25.62 33.67
N PRO A 812 15.63 25.98 34.96
CA PRO A 812 14.28 25.97 35.56
C PRO A 812 13.26 26.83 34.80
N ALA A 813 13.72 27.88 34.12
CA ALA A 813 12.89 28.74 33.28
C ALA A 813 12.36 28.00 32.04
N GLU A 814 13.13 27.07 31.46
CA GLU A 814 12.68 26.25 30.33
C GLU A 814 11.52 25.34 30.76
N ILE A 815 11.65 24.64 31.88
CA ILE A 815 10.58 23.78 32.43
C ILE A 815 9.31 24.59 32.68
N THR A 816 9.45 25.81 33.21
CA THR A 816 8.32 26.73 33.43
C THR A 816 7.68 27.16 32.10
N LEU A 817 8.50 27.49 31.09
CA LEU A 817 8.04 27.86 29.76
C LEU A 817 7.30 26.70 29.07
N TRP A 818 7.86 25.48 29.11
CA TRP A 818 7.21 24.29 28.56
C TRP A 818 5.85 24.04 29.21
N GLY A 819 5.74 24.19 30.53
CA GLY A 819 4.46 24.14 31.23
C GLY A 819 3.46 25.19 30.77
N ARG A 820 3.90 26.42 30.46
CA ARG A 820 3.04 27.47 29.88
C ARG A 820 2.63 27.15 28.45
N LEU A 821 3.55 26.74 27.59
CA LEU A 821 3.27 26.35 26.20
C LEU A 821 2.24 25.23 26.12
N ALA A 822 2.41 24.20 26.95
CA ALA A 822 1.47 23.08 27.08
C ALA A 822 0.02 23.51 27.40
N ALA A 823 -0.16 24.64 28.07
CA ALA A 823 -1.47 25.15 28.48
C ALA A 823 -1.99 26.32 27.62
N ARG A 824 -1.12 27.00 26.86
CA ARG A 824 -1.42 28.32 26.27
C ARG A 824 -1.14 28.45 24.77
N LEU A 825 -0.80 27.39 24.04
CA LEU A 825 -0.73 27.48 22.58
C LEU A 825 -2.10 27.79 21.94
N ALA A 826 -2.08 28.61 20.90
CA ALA A 826 -3.26 28.98 20.11
C ALA A 826 -3.74 27.78 19.29
N VAL A 827 -5.06 27.62 19.16
CA VAL A 827 -5.67 26.65 18.23
C VAL A 827 -6.76 27.42 17.50
N PRO A 828 -6.72 27.50 16.15
CA PRO A 828 -7.73 28.20 15.39
C PRO A 828 -9.01 27.35 15.27
N PHE A 829 -10.16 28.01 15.26
CA PHE A 829 -11.48 27.38 15.11
C PHE A 829 -12.28 28.16 14.07
N ASN A 830 -13.05 27.44 13.26
CA ASN A 830 -14.04 28.00 12.35
C ASN A 830 -15.18 28.65 13.15
N ALA A 831 -16.01 29.47 12.47
CA ALA A 831 -17.13 30.16 13.12
C ALA A 831 -18.17 29.20 13.75
N ASP A 832 -18.29 27.98 13.23
CA ASP A 832 -19.18 26.92 13.72
C ASP A 832 -18.56 26.04 14.83
N GLY A 833 -17.31 26.31 15.21
CA GLY A 833 -16.60 25.61 16.28
C GLY A 833 -15.88 24.34 15.85
N ILE A 834 -15.74 24.07 14.54
CA ILE A 834 -14.82 23.06 14.00
C ILE A 834 -13.37 23.54 14.17
N ILE A 835 -12.43 22.64 14.44
CA ILE A 835 -11.00 22.98 14.48
C ILE A 835 -10.57 23.39 13.07
N SER A 836 -10.05 24.60 12.93
CA SER A 836 -9.49 25.08 11.66
C SER A 836 -8.10 24.48 11.46
N GLN A 837 -7.71 24.16 10.22
CA GLN A 837 -6.44 23.50 9.93
C GLN A 837 -5.24 24.40 10.26
N PHE A 838 -5.39 25.70 10.01
CA PHE A 838 -4.47 26.76 10.37
C PHE A 838 -5.22 28.10 10.46
N ASP A 839 -4.57 29.14 10.94
CA ASP A 839 -5.13 30.49 11.05
C ASP A 839 -5.47 31.03 9.63
N GLY A 840 -6.74 31.27 9.35
CA GLY A 840 -7.24 31.74 8.05
C GLY A 840 -7.70 30.65 7.06
N TYR A 841 -7.70 29.36 7.42
CA TYR A 841 -8.19 28.30 6.52
C TYR A 841 -9.69 28.42 6.19
N ASP A 842 -10.51 28.89 7.14
CA ASP A 842 -11.96 29.06 6.93
C ASP A 842 -12.29 30.17 5.91
N ASP A 843 -11.33 31.04 5.60
CA ASP A 843 -11.47 32.13 4.63
C ASP A 843 -11.16 31.70 3.18
N LEU A 844 -10.67 30.47 2.97
CA LEU A 844 -10.36 29.94 1.63
C LEU A 844 -11.62 29.59 0.84
N ASP A 845 -11.51 29.55 -0.49
CA ASP A 845 -12.62 29.21 -1.37
C ASP A 845 -12.95 27.70 -1.33
N GLU A 846 -14.20 27.31 -1.58
CA GLU A 846 -14.53 25.89 -1.78
C GLU A 846 -14.09 25.44 -3.18
N LEU A 847 -13.59 24.21 -3.28
CA LEU A 847 -13.22 23.60 -4.56
C LEU A 847 -14.46 23.05 -5.29
N ASP A 848 -14.54 23.21 -6.61
CA ASP A 848 -15.49 22.46 -7.43
C ASP A 848 -15.03 21.00 -7.62
N TRP A 849 -15.24 20.18 -6.60
CA TRP A 849 -14.85 18.77 -6.57
C TRP A 849 -15.40 17.97 -7.75
N ALA A 850 -16.64 18.24 -8.15
CA ALA A 850 -17.31 17.51 -9.23
C ALA A 850 -16.65 17.81 -10.58
N ALA A 851 -16.34 19.08 -10.87
CA ALA A 851 -15.66 19.47 -12.10
C ALA A 851 -14.26 18.86 -12.21
N TYR A 852 -13.46 18.92 -11.13
CA TYR A 852 -12.10 18.35 -11.15
C TYR A 852 -12.10 16.83 -11.26
N ARG A 853 -12.97 16.12 -10.53
CA ARG A 853 -13.11 14.66 -10.66
C ARG A 853 -13.54 14.26 -12.06
N LYS A 854 -14.49 14.98 -12.66
CA LYS A 854 -14.92 14.73 -14.05
C LYS A 854 -13.79 14.95 -15.05
N LYS A 855 -12.99 16.02 -14.88
CA LYS A 855 -11.94 16.39 -15.82
C LYS A 855 -10.70 15.50 -15.74
N TYR A 856 -10.31 15.09 -14.52
CA TYR A 856 -9.03 14.44 -14.28
C TYR A 856 -9.14 12.97 -13.84
N GLY A 857 -10.31 12.54 -13.36
CA GLY A 857 -10.49 11.27 -12.66
C GLY A 857 -9.77 11.29 -11.32
N ASN A 858 -8.45 11.05 -11.36
CA ASN A 858 -7.58 11.11 -10.20
C ASN A 858 -7.16 12.56 -9.87
N ILE A 859 -7.52 12.98 -8.67
CA ILE A 859 -7.25 14.31 -8.10
C ILE A 859 -6.21 14.31 -6.97
N GLY A 860 -5.53 13.18 -6.73
CA GLY A 860 -4.57 13.01 -5.63
C GLY A 860 -3.36 13.94 -5.71
N ARG A 861 -2.94 14.35 -6.91
CA ARG A 861 -1.86 15.33 -7.13
C ARG A 861 -2.40 16.69 -7.57
N MET A 862 -3.34 17.23 -6.79
CA MET A 862 -3.95 18.54 -7.07
C MET A 862 -2.91 19.67 -7.12
N ASP A 863 -1.84 19.55 -6.34
CA ASP A 863 -0.66 20.43 -6.39
C ASP A 863 -0.12 20.58 -7.82
N LEU A 864 0.05 19.45 -8.54
CA LEU A 864 0.55 19.46 -9.92
C LEU A 864 -0.51 19.86 -10.94
N ILE A 865 -1.77 19.51 -10.68
CA ILE A 865 -2.89 19.82 -11.57
C ILE A 865 -3.14 21.33 -11.59
N MET A 866 -3.31 21.94 -10.43
CA MET A 866 -3.59 23.38 -10.32
C MET A 866 -2.40 24.21 -10.78
N GLU A 867 -1.16 23.83 -10.44
CA GLU A 867 0.03 24.55 -10.92
C GLU A 867 0.10 24.56 -12.46
N ALA A 868 -0.27 23.46 -13.12
CA ALA A 868 -0.31 23.39 -14.58
C ALA A 868 -1.39 24.30 -15.18
N GLU A 869 -2.48 24.56 -14.45
CA GLU A 869 -3.54 25.50 -14.82
C GLU A 869 -3.23 26.96 -14.45
N GLY A 870 -2.11 27.22 -13.76
CA GLY A 870 -1.75 28.55 -13.28
C GLY A 870 -2.48 28.96 -12.00
N ASP A 871 -2.98 27.99 -11.24
CA ASP A 871 -3.67 28.14 -9.96
C ASP A 871 -2.85 27.49 -8.82
N SER A 872 -3.33 27.58 -7.58
CA SER A 872 -2.66 27.03 -6.39
C SER A 872 -3.66 26.40 -5.43
N THR A 873 -3.27 25.27 -4.84
CA THR A 873 -4.03 24.61 -3.78
C THR A 873 -4.21 25.49 -2.54
N ASN A 874 -3.29 26.44 -2.28
CA ASN A 874 -3.39 27.41 -1.19
C ASN A 874 -4.65 28.31 -1.27
N ASN A 875 -5.33 28.35 -2.41
CA ASN A 875 -6.53 29.17 -2.60
C ASN A 875 -7.81 28.51 -2.08
N TYR A 876 -7.80 27.21 -1.78
CA TYR A 876 -9.03 26.44 -1.58
C TYR A 876 -9.02 25.57 -0.32
N LYS A 877 -10.22 25.29 0.20
CA LYS A 877 -10.49 24.32 1.25
C LYS A 877 -10.39 22.88 0.72
N LEU A 878 -9.16 22.40 0.51
CA LEU A 878 -8.88 20.99 0.19
C LEU A 878 -7.73 20.43 1.03
N SER A 879 -7.54 19.12 1.09
CA SER A 879 -6.35 18.52 1.70
C SER A 879 -5.82 17.35 0.90
N LYS A 880 -4.49 17.18 0.90
CA LYS A 880 -3.80 16.02 0.31
C LYS A 880 -4.03 14.78 1.16
N GLN A 881 -3.93 14.94 2.47
CA GLN A 881 -3.96 13.87 3.46
C GLN A 881 -4.47 14.40 4.81
N ALA A 882 -4.64 13.50 5.77
CA ALA A 882 -5.08 13.86 7.12
C ALA A 882 -4.10 14.82 7.84
N ASP A 883 -4.63 15.96 8.30
CA ASP A 883 -3.93 16.96 9.12
C ASP A 883 -4.61 17.11 10.49
N VAL A 884 -5.79 17.76 10.54
CA VAL A 884 -6.58 17.87 11.78
C VAL A 884 -7.04 16.50 12.26
N THR A 885 -7.51 15.64 11.35
CA THR A 885 -7.94 14.26 11.68
C THR A 885 -6.79 13.38 12.16
N MET A 886 -5.54 13.74 11.84
CA MET A 886 -4.35 13.06 12.36
C MET A 886 -4.25 13.15 13.89
N LEU A 887 -4.73 14.24 14.49
CA LEU A 887 -4.79 14.38 15.95
C LEU A 887 -5.70 13.32 16.59
N ILE A 888 -6.81 12.98 15.92
CA ILE A 888 -7.74 11.95 16.39
C ILE A 888 -7.08 10.57 16.25
N TYR A 889 -6.34 10.31 15.17
CA TYR A 889 -5.60 9.07 14.99
C TYR A 889 -4.52 8.84 16.06
N LEU A 890 -3.80 9.89 16.46
CA LEU A 890 -2.75 9.81 17.47
C LEU A 890 -3.30 9.76 18.90
N LEU A 891 -4.20 10.68 19.25
CA LEU A 891 -4.63 10.89 20.63
C LEU A 891 -5.92 10.11 20.96
N GLY A 892 -6.67 9.69 19.94
CA GLY A 892 -8.07 9.28 20.04
C GLY A 892 -8.98 10.49 20.28
N ALA A 893 -10.27 10.36 19.94
CA ALA A 893 -11.26 11.44 20.13
C ALA A 893 -11.28 12.01 21.57
N ASN A 894 -11.29 11.12 22.57
CA ASN A 894 -11.24 11.53 23.98
C ASN A 894 -9.88 12.12 24.39
N GLY A 895 -8.79 11.69 23.76
CA GLY A 895 -7.47 12.26 24.02
C GLY A 895 -7.37 13.68 23.48
N LEU A 896 -7.87 13.93 22.27
CA LEU A 896 -7.95 15.27 21.68
C LEU A 896 -8.76 16.23 22.55
N ILE A 897 -9.97 15.83 22.98
CA ILE A 897 -10.81 16.63 23.88
C ILE A 897 -10.06 16.98 25.17
N ARG A 898 -9.34 16.01 25.76
CA ARG A 898 -8.57 16.22 26.99
C ARG A 898 -7.37 17.14 26.78
N GLU A 899 -6.63 17.00 25.69
CA GLU A 899 -5.51 17.91 25.39
C GLU A 899 -6.01 19.34 25.15
N LEU A 900 -7.08 19.53 24.37
CA LEU A 900 -7.72 20.84 24.19
C LEU A 900 -8.21 21.44 25.51
N GLY A 901 -8.80 20.61 26.39
CA GLY A 901 -9.20 21.00 27.74
C GLY A 901 -8.02 21.50 28.59
N ARG A 902 -6.87 20.82 28.52
CA ARG A 902 -5.62 21.25 29.19
C ARG A 902 -5.08 22.57 28.62
N MET A 903 -5.30 22.81 27.33
CA MET A 903 -4.99 24.07 26.66
C MET A 903 -6.04 25.18 26.93
N GLY A 904 -7.10 24.88 27.70
CA GLY A 904 -8.14 25.84 28.06
C GLY A 904 -9.24 26.04 27.01
N TYR A 905 -9.39 25.13 26.06
CA TYR A 905 -10.50 25.11 25.11
C TYR A 905 -11.57 24.11 25.55
N ARG A 906 -12.84 24.43 25.28
CA ARG A 906 -13.95 23.48 25.45
C ARG A 906 -14.24 22.84 24.11
N TYR A 907 -14.17 21.52 24.06
CA TYR A 907 -14.44 20.75 22.86
C TYR A 907 -15.27 19.52 23.21
N THR A 908 -16.23 19.17 22.36
CA THR A 908 -17.19 18.09 22.61
C THR A 908 -17.04 16.98 21.59
N MET A 909 -17.56 15.78 21.91
CA MET A 909 -17.59 14.67 20.95
C MET A 909 -18.36 15.00 19.67
N SER A 910 -19.46 15.76 19.78
CA SER A 910 -20.21 16.23 18.62
C SER A 910 -19.36 17.10 17.69
N GLN A 911 -18.49 17.96 18.22
CA GLN A 911 -17.57 18.76 17.40
C GLN A 911 -16.45 17.91 16.79
N VAL A 912 -16.00 16.84 17.47
CA VAL A 912 -15.08 15.86 16.88
C VAL A 912 -15.73 15.23 15.64
N GLU A 913 -16.95 14.72 15.76
CA GLU A 913 -17.69 14.12 14.63
C GLU A 913 -17.85 15.12 13.47
N GLN A 914 -18.27 16.36 13.75
CA GLN A 914 -18.36 17.42 12.75
C GLN A 914 -17.03 17.72 12.06
N THR A 915 -15.92 17.68 12.81
CA THR A 915 -14.57 17.88 12.25
C THR A 915 -14.20 16.74 11.31
N VAL A 916 -14.51 15.50 11.69
CA VAL A 916 -14.26 14.34 10.83
C VAL A 916 -15.06 14.47 9.54
N ASP A 917 -16.36 14.75 9.62
CA ASP A 917 -17.22 14.91 8.45
C ASP A 917 -16.74 16.06 7.55
N TYR A 918 -16.30 17.18 8.15
CA TYR A 918 -15.81 18.36 7.43
C TYR A 918 -14.54 18.08 6.61
N TYR A 919 -13.55 17.41 7.20
CA TYR A 919 -12.26 17.15 6.54
C TYR A 919 -12.28 15.93 5.61
N THR A 920 -13.06 14.90 5.94
CA THR A 920 -13.21 13.74 5.03
C THR A 920 -13.91 14.12 3.73
N ALA A 921 -14.84 15.09 3.77
CA ALA A 921 -15.48 15.64 2.57
C ALA A 921 -14.52 16.47 1.69
N ARG A 922 -13.40 16.96 2.24
CA ARG A 922 -12.46 17.89 1.59
C ARG A 922 -11.08 17.28 1.32
N SER A 923 -10.94 15.96 1.38
CA SER A 923 -9.67 15.30 1.10
C SER A 923 -9.63 14.71 -0.31
N THR A 924 -8.49 14.88 -0.99
CA THR A 924 -8.20 14.19 -2.25
C THR A 924 -7.70 12.77 -2.04
N ASN A 925 -7.27 12.41 -0.82
CA ASN A 925 -6.56 11.17 -0.50
C ASN A 925 -5.32 10.95 -1.40
N GLY A 926 -4.60 12.03 -1.71
CA GLY A 926 -3.41 12.05 -2.57
C GLY A 926 -2.16 11.39 -1.98
N SER A 927 -2.27 10.79 -0.80
CA SER A 927 -1.21 10.06 -0.12
C SER A 927 -1.73 8.70 0.31
N SER A 928 -0.91 7.67 0.17
CA SER A 928 -1.20 6.31 0.65
C SER A 928 -1.54 6.24 2.15
N LEU A 929 -1.12 7.24 2.94
CA LEU A 929 -1.37 7.30 4.38
C LEU A 929 -2.78 7.83 4.72
N SER A 930 -3.43 8.55 3.80
CA SER A 930 -4.69 9.26 4.09
C SER A 930 -5.83 8.32 4.47
N ASN A 931 -6.05 7.27 3.66
CA ASN A 931 -7.13 6.31 3.90
C ASN A 931 -6.90 5.46 5.15
N VAL A 932 -5.65 5.19 5.54
CA VAL A 932 -5.33 4.55 6.83
C VAL A 932 -5.84 5.40 8.00
N VAL A 933 -5.54 6.70 7.97
CA VAL A 933 -5.99 7.62 9.02
C VAL A 933 -7.50 7.75 9.01
N ASN A 934 -8.11 7.96 7.84
CA ASN A 934 -9.55 8.13 7.72
C ASN A 934 -10.31 6.88 8.20
N ALA A 935 -9.86 5.67 7.83
CA ALA A 935 -10.45 4.43 8.32
C ALA A 935 -10.38 4.31 9.85
N ALA A 936 -9.20 4.58 10.44
CA ALA A 936 -9.02 4.53 11.88
C ALA A 936 -9.89 5.57 12.62
N VAL A 937 -9.99 6.79 12.08
CA VAL A 937 -10.77 7.88 12.65
C VAL A 937 -12.26 7.57 12.58
N LEU A 938 -12.77 7.12 11.44
CA LEU A 938 -14.16 6.69 11.25
C LEU A 938 -14.53 5.55 12.21
N ALA A 939 -13.66 4.54 12.34
CA ALA A 939 -13.86 3.46 13.31
C ALA A 939 -13.91 3.97 14.75
N SER A 940 -13.04 4.92 15.10
CA SER A 940 -12.98 5.51 16.45
C SER A 940 -14.23 6.30 16.85
N ILE A 941 -15.05 6.73 15.89
CA ILE A 941 -16.36 7.39 16.12
C ILE A 941 -17.55 6.48 15.75
N GLY A 942 -17.30 5.22 15.37
CA GLY A 942 -18.34 4.22 15.13
C GLY A 942 -19.08 4.38 13.79
N ARG A 943 -18.40 4.90 12.77
CA ARG A 943 -18.93 5.04 11.40
C ARG A 943 -18.72 3.72 10.61
N PRO A 944 -19.76 3.14 10.00
CA PRO A 944 -19.63 1.91 9.22
C PRO A 944 -18.70 2.05 8.02
N GLU A 945 -18.61 3.26 7.45
CA GLU A 945 -17.76 3.62 6.30
C GLU A 945 -16.27 3.32 6.50
N ALA A 946 -15.85 3.13 7.76
CA ALA A 946 -14.49 2.75 8.11
C ALA A 946 -14.04 1.47 7.40
N TRP A 947 -14.96 0.52 7.16
CA TRP A 947 -14.63 -0.74 6.47
C TRP A 947 -14.25 -0.51 5.01
N GLU A 948 -15.06 0.24 4.25
CA GLU A 948 -14.77 0.50 2.83
C GLU A 948 -13.48 1.29 2.67
N VAL A 949 -13.28 2.33 3.48
CA VAL A 949 -12.05 3.16 3.43
C VAL A 949 -10.81 2.35 3.80
N TRP A 950 -10.93 1.40 4.72
CA TRP A 950 -9.84 0.48 5.06
C TRP A 950 -9.52 -0.48 3.91
N GLN A 951 -10.53 -1.06 3.26
CA GLN A 951 -10.35 -1.91 2.08
C GLN A 951 -9.66 -1.17 0.92
N GLU A 952 -10.01 0.09 0.68
CA GLU A 952 -9.32 0.93 -0.30
C GLU A 952 -7.82 1.10 0.03
N SER A 953 -7.46 1.15 1.32
CA SER A 953 -6.05 1.22 1.74
C SER A 953 -5.31 -0.12 1.59
N LEU A 954 -6.01 -1.26 1.70
CA LEU A 954 -5.42 -2.59 1.57
C LEU A 954 -4.92 -2.89 0.15
N VAL A 955 -5.64 -2.40 -0.87
CA VAL A 955 -5.37 -2.75 -2.27
C VAL A 955 -4.34 -1.83 -2.96
N ILE A 956 -3.83 -0.80 -2.26
CA ILE A 956 -3.01 0.27 -2.84
C ILE A 956 -1.85 -0.29 -3.68
N ASP A 957 -1.06 -1.21 -3.11
CA ASP A 957 0.10 -1.76 -3.80
C ASP A 957 -0.25 -2.90 -4.76
N LEU A 958 -1.27 -3.72 -4.44
CA LEU A 958 -1.66 -4.84 -5.31
C LEU A 958 -2.23 -4.34 -6.65
N HIS A 959 -3.11 -3.33 -6.60
CA HIS A 959 -3.74 -2.76 -7.79
C HIS A 959 -3.05 -1.48 -8.29
N ASP A 960 -2.04 -0.98 -7.56
CA ASP A 960 -1.31 0.25 -7.91
C ASP A 960 -2.24 1.45 -8.11
N THR A 961 -3.15 1.66 -7.15
CA THR A 961 -4.13 2.76 -7.18
C THR A 961 -3.50 4.15 -7.02
N GLN A 962 -2.18 4.19 -6.82
CA GLN A 962 -1.34 5.40 -6.85
C GLN A 962 -0.68 5.64 -8.23
N TRP A 963 -1.08 4.88 -9.26
CA TRP A 963 -0.83 5.14 -10.68
C TRP A 963 0.64 5.03 -11.11
N GLY A 964 1.29 3.91 -10.76
CA GLY A 964 2.62 3.57 -11.27
C GLY A 964 3.74 3.75 -10.25
N THR A 965 3.43 3.95 -8.97
CA THR A 965 4.45 4.20 -7.93
C THR A 965 4.90 2.92 -7.23
N THR A 966 4.08 1.86 -7.19
CA THR A 966 4.48 0.60 -6.54
C THR A 966 5.68 -0.06 -7.21
N GLN A 967 5.89 0.14 -8.52
CA GLN A 967 7.09 -0.38 -9.20
C GLN A 967 8.40 0.22 -8.65
N GLU A 968 8.33 1.40 -8.05
CA GLU A 968 9.44 2.11 -7.41
C GLU A 968 9.68 1.65 -5.97
N GLY A 969 8.81 0.80 -5.44
CA GLY A 969 8.82 0.25 -4.08
C GLY A 969 7.43 0.28 -3.43
N ILE A 970 7.22 -0.58 -2.43
CA ILE A 970 5.96 -0.69 -1.67
C ILE A 970 5.65 0.55 -0.84
N HIS A 971 4.43 0.75 -0.37
CA HIS A 971 4.09 1.83 0.56
C HIS A 971 4.16 1.35 2.02
N LEU A 972 5.37 1.24 2.59
CA LEU A 972 5.60 0.57 3.89
C LEU A 972 4.76 1.16 5.04
N GLY A 973 4.64 2.49 5.12
CA GLY A 973 3.83 3.16 6.14
C GLY A 973 2.34 2.81 6.01
N ALA A 974 1.81 2.75 4.78
CA ALA A 974 0.42 2.37 4.53
C ALA A 974 0.19 0.88 4.83
N MET A 975 1.10 -0.01 4.40
CA MET A 975 1.04 -1.44 4.70
C MET A 975 0.97 -1.70 6.20
N ALA A 976 1.91 -1.14 6.99
CA ALA A 976 1.88 -1.29 8.45
C ALA A 976 0.62 -0.66 9.07
N GLY A 977 0.21 0.50 8.56
CA GLY A 977 -1.00 1.21 8.97
C GLY A 977 -2.27 0.39 8.80
N THR A 978 -2.43 -0.36 7.70
CA THR A 978 -3.62 -1.20 7.48
C THR A 978 -3.75 -2.34 8.50
N VAL A 979 -2.63 -2.97 8.88
CA VAL A 979 -2.59 -4.00 9.93
C VAL A 979 -2.91 -3.36 11.28
N ASP A 980 -2.36 -2.18 11.52
CA ASP A 980 -2.57 -1.43 12.74
C ASP A 980 -4.02 -0.93 12.92
N VAL A 981 -4.74 -0.60 11.85
CA VAL A 981 -6.19 -0.26 11.90
C VAL A 981 -7.00 -1.40 12.55
N VAL A 982 -6.70 -2.67 12.20
CA VAL A 982 -7.38 -3.82 12.82
C VAL A 982 -7.13 -3.86 14.32
N VAL A 983 -5.89 -3.64 14.74
CA VAL A 983 -5.46 -3.73 16.15
C VAL A 983 -5.94 -2.53 16.97
N ARG A 984 -5.62 -1.31 16.55
CA ARG A 984 -5.85 -0.09 17.33
C ARG A 984 -7.20 0.57 17.09
N ALA A 985 -7.79 0.41 15.90
CA ALA A 985 -9.05 1.07 15.57
C ALA A 985 -10.26 0.12 15.71
N PHE A 986 -10.23 -1.07 15.09
CA PHE A 986 -11.34 -2.02 15.19
C PHE A 986 -11.37 -2.75 16.54
N VAL A 987 -10.25 -3.33 17.00
CA VAL A 987 -10.19 -3.94 18.34
C VAL A 987 -9.99 -2.87 19.44
N GLY A 988 -9.54 -1.68 19.07
CA GLY A 988 -9.49 -0.53 19.95
C GLY A 988 -8.36 -0.57 20.96
N VAL A 989 -7.22 -1.18 20.63
CA VAL A 989 -6.05 -1.27 21.52
C VAL A 989 -5.44 0.12 21.75
N LEU A 990 -5.34 0.53 23.01
CA LEU A 990 -4.71 1.77 23.43
C LEU A 990 -3.75 1.53 24.59
N ILE A 991 -2.51 1.98 24.44
CA ILE A 991 -1.52 1.88 25.50
C ILE A 991 -1.62 3.08 26.43
N ARG A 992 -1.67 2.82 27.74
CA ARG A 992 -1.56 3.79 28.84
C ARG A 992 -0.31 3.50 29.67
N TYR A 993 0.07 4.42 30.55
CA TYR A 993 1.32 4.31 31.32
C TYR A 993 1.37 3.02 32.16
N ASP A 994 0.24 2.68 32.79
CA ASP A 994 0.16 1.57 33.74
C ASP A 994 -0.79 0.44 33.30
N ARG A 995 -1.33 0.52 32.08
CA ARG A 995 -2.36 -0.41 31.59
C ARG A 995 -2.45 -0.46 30.07
N ILE A 996 -3.00 -1.55 29.57
CA ILE A 996 -3.47 -1.69 28.18
C ILE A 996 -5.00 -1.61 28.17
N GLU A 997 -5.56 -0.77 27.30
CA GLU A 997 -7.01 -0.59 27.14
C GLU A 997 -7.49 -1.20 25.83
N PHE A 998 -8.70 -1.76 25.82
CA PHE A 998 -9.39 -2.28 24.65
C PHE A 998 -10.74 -1.59 24.50
N ARG A 999 -11.06 -1.17 23.27
CA ARG A 999 -12.36 -0.60 22.92
C ARG A 999 -12.92 -1.22 21.65
N PRO A 1000 -13.31 -2.51 21.66
CA PRO A 1000 -13.72 -3.21 20.46
C PRO A 1000 -14.93 -2.57 19.77
N ARG A 1001 -14.80 -2.37 18.46
CA ARG A 1001 -15.80 -1.86 17.51
C ARG A 1001 -15.52 -2.52 16.15
N LEU A 1002 -15.84 -3.80 16.05
CA LEU A 1002 -15.65 -4.55 14.82
C LEU A 1002 -16.73 -4.14 13.79
N PRO A 1003 -16.35 -3.89 12.52
CA PRO A 1003 -17.31 -3.76 11.43
C PRO A 1003 -18.11 -5.05 11.23
N GLU A 1004 -19.32 -4.95 10.65
CA GLU A 1004 -20.21 -6.12 10.46
C GLU A 1004 -19.57 -7.27 9.68
N LYS A 1005 -18.72 -6.93 8.70
CA LYS A 1005 -18.00 -7.90 7.87
C LYS A 1005 -16.79 -8.54 8.55
N LEU A 1006 -16.38 -8.04 9.72
CA LEU A 1006 -15.26 -8.54 10.50
C LEU A 1006 -15.76 -9.26 11.76
N THR A 1007 -16.02 -10.56 11.63
CA THR A 1007 -16.73 -11.32 12.70
C THR A 1007 -15.81 -11.76 13.84
N GLY A 1008 -14.50 -11.81 13.60
CA GLY A 1008 -13.49 -12.25 14.55
C GLY A 1008 -12.11 -11.73 14.19
N VAL A 1009 -11.28 -11.51 15.21
CA VAL A 1009 -9.88 -11.07 15.08
C VAL A 1009 -9.02 -11.79 16.11
N ARG A 1010 -7.84 -12.26 15.71
CA ARG A 1010 -6.84 -12.82 16.62
C ARG A 1010 -5.47 -12.24 16.34
N PHE A 1011 -4.76 -11.87 17.40
CA PHE A 1011 -3.38 -11.41 17.30
C PHE A 1011 -2.70 -11.52 18.67
N ARG A 1012 -1.39 -11.25 18.67
CA ARG A 1012 -0.55 -11.24 19.87
C ARG A 1012 0.04 -9.85 20.11
N VAL A 1013 0.17 -9.48 21.39
CA VAL A 1013 0.91 -8.30 21.83
C VAL A 1013 1.88 -8.62 22.96
N LEU A 1014 2.99 -7.90 23.00
CA LEU A 1014 3.94 -7.82 24.10
C LEU A 1014 3.76 -6.45 24.76
N PHE A 1015 3.32 -6.45 26.02
CA PHE A 1015 3.13 -5.24 26.81
C PHE A 1015 3.80 -5.39 28.17
N GLN A 1016 4.79 -4.55 28.48
CA GLN A 1016 5.53 -4.56 29.76
C GLN A 1016 6.00 -5.98 30.18
N GLY A 1017 6.51 -6.75 29.20
CA GLY A 1017 7.01 -8.11 29.41
C GLY A 1017 5.95 -9.23 29.37
N GLN A 1018 4.66 -8.90 29.35
CA GLN A 1018 3.57 -9.86 29.21
C GLN A 1018 3.27 -10.11 27.73
N VAL A 1019 3.33 -11.37 27.30
CA VAL A 1019 2.83 -11.80 25.99
C VAL A 1019 1.35 -12.16 26.14
N ILE A 1020 0.48 -11.42 25.46
CA ILE A 1020 -0.97 -11.55 25.56
C ILE A 1020 -1.52 -11.97 24.19
N ASP A 1021 -2.15 -13.13 24.15
CA ASP A 1021 -2.97 -13.54 23.01
C ASP A 1021 -4.34 -12.88 23.15
N VAL A 1022 -4.76 -12.16 22.10
CA VAL A 1022 -6.01 -11.42 22.03
C VAL A 1022 -6.93 -12.12 21.04
N ARG A 1023 -8.13 -12.50 21.48
CA ARG A 1023 -9.20 -12.99 20.60
C ARG A 1023 -10.43 -12.12 20.78
N CYS A 1024 -10.81 -11.40 19.74
CA CYS A 1024 -11.99 -10.54 19.73
C CYS A 1024 -13.04 -11.11 18.76
N SER A 1025 -14.30 -11.11 19.17
CA SER A 1025 -15.46 -11.39 18.33
C SER A 1025 -16.50 -10.29 18.55
N ALA A 1026 -17.65 -10.36 17.87
CA ALA A 1026 -18.75 -9.42 18.10
C ALA A 1026 -19.31 -9.43 19.54
N ARG A 1027 -19.11 -10.51 20.31
CA ARG A 1027 -19.75 -10.71 21.63
C ARG A 1027 -18.78 -10.89 22.79
N GLU A 1028 -17.52 -11.18 22.51
CA GLU A 1028 -16.54 -11.53 23.54
C GLU A 1028 -15.15 -11.04 23.14
N LEU A 1029 -14.42 -10.51 24.14
CA LEU A 1029 -12.98 -10.33 24.11
C LEU A 1029 -12.34 -11.28 25.13
N VAL A 1030 -11.42 -12.12 24.66
CA VAL A 1030 -10.63 -13.04 25.49
C VAL A 1030 -9.17 -12.65 25.43
N LEU A 1031 -8.55 -12.54 26.61
CA LEU A 1031 -7.15 -12.20 26.77
C LEU A 1031 -6.45 -13.33 27.52
N THR A 1032 -5.43 -13.93 26.92
CA THR A 1032 -4.68 -15.04 27.51
C THR A 1032 -3.22 -14.65 27.67
N SER A 1033 -2.72 -14.61 28.90
CA SER A 1033 -1.29 -14.45 29.13
C SER A 1033 -0.55 -15.76 28.78
N ARG A 1034 0.46 -15.65 27.91
CA ARG A 1034 1.39 -16.72 27.57
C ARG A 1034 2.64 -16.71 28.46
N SER A 1035 2.84 -15.63 29.21
CA SER A 1035 3.92 -15.50 30.17
C SER A 1035 3.51 -16.14 31.50
N HIS A 1036 4.35 -16.95 32.15
CA HIS A 1036 4.02 -17.56 33.45
C HIS A 1036 4.68 -16.84 34.65
N GLU A 1037 5.85 -16.23 34.47
CA GLU A 1037 6.64 -15.61 35.53
C GLU A 1037 6.91 -14.12 35.22
N THR A 1038 5.85 -13.31 35.17
CA THR A 1038 5.93 -11.89 34.81
C THR A 1038 5.05 -11.03 35.70
N SER A 1039 5.39 -9.75 35.85
CA SER A 1039 4.60 -8.78 36.63
C SER A 1039 3.17 -8.67 36.09
N LYS A 1040 2.20 -8.50 36.99
CA LYS A 1040 0.80 -8.30 36.61
C LYS A 1040 0.66 -7.01 35.80
N VAL A 1041 -0.14 -7.06 34.74
CA VAL A 1041 -0.48 -5.87 33.95
C VAL A 1041 -1.95 -5.53 34.16
N LYS A 1042 -2.27 -4.24 34.27
CA LYS A 1042 -3.66 -3.80 34.28
C LYS A 1042 -4.19 -3.83 32.85
N VAL A 1043 -5.39 -4.37 32.72
CA VAL A 1043 -6.12 -4.39 31.46
C VAL A 1043 -7.48 -3.75 31.68
N ARG A 1044 -7.90 -2.88 30.77
CA ARG A 1044 -9.21 -2.24 30.81
C ARG A 1044 -9.97 -2.50 29.52
N VAL A 1045 -11.15 -3.06 29.62
CA VAL A 1045 -12.09 -3.22 28.49
C VAL A 1045 -13.25 -2.28 28.75
N TRP A 1046 -13.28 -1.18 27.99
CA TRP A 1046 -14.14 -0.02 28.26
C TRP A 1046 -14.02 0.51 29.69
N ASP A 1047 -14.98 0.21 30.56
CA ASP A 1047 -15.02 0.64 31.95
C ASP A 1047 -14.67 -0.48 32.95
N ASP A 1048 -14.51 -1.73 32.47
CA ASP A 1048 -14.10 -2.89 33.28
C ASP A 1048 -12.58 -3.00 33.34
N GLU A 1049 -11.98 -2.73 34.50
CA GLU A 1049 -10.55 -2.85 34.74
C GLU A 1049 -10.22 -4.07 35.61
N ARG A 1050 -9.27 -4.88 35.14
CA ARG A 1050 -8.80 -6.11 35.81
C ARG A 1050 -7.28 -6.20 35.76
N LEU A 1051 -6.71 -7.00 36.66
CA LEU A 1051 -5.30 -7.39 36.60
C LEU A 1051 -5.19 -8.72 35.86
N LEU A 1052 -4.25 -8.81 34.90
CA LEU A 1052 -3.90 -10.05 34.21
C LEU A 1052 -2.60 -10.61 34.82
N ASP A 1053 -2.69 -11.78 35.44
CA ASP A 1053 -1.55 -12.54 35.97
C ASP A 1053 -0.92 -13.44 34.90
N GLY A 1054 0.29 -13.94 35.18
CA GLY A 1054 0.95 -14.88 34.29
C GLY A 1054 0.16 -16.19 34.12
N GLY A 1055 -0.09 -16.59 32.87
CA GLY A 1055 -0.84 -17.80 32.51
C GLY A 1055 -2.36 -17.68 32.69
N GLU A 1056 -2.86 -16.54 33.14
CA GLU A 1056 -4.29 -16.29 33.33
C GLU A 1056 -5.01 -16.06 31.99
N THR A 1057 -6.29 -16.40 31.95
CA THR A 1057 -7.20 -16.06 30.85
C THR A 1057 -8.36 -15.23 31.40
N LEU A 1058 -8.55 -14.03 30.85
CA LEU A 1058 -9.66 -13.15 31.19
C LEU A 1058 -10.69 -13.13 30.06
N HIS A 1059 -11.97 -13.19 30.44
CA HIS A 1059 -13.11 -13.10 29.54
C HIS A 1059 -13.91 -11.83 29.81
N PHE A 1060 -14.26 -11.12 28.75
CA PHE A 1060 -15.08 -9.92 28.77
C PHE A 1060 -16.23 -10.06 27.78
N SER A 1061 -17.46 -9.89 28.25
CA SER A 1061 -18.65 -9.82 27.39
C SER A 1061 -18.75 -8.43 26.76
N LEU A 1062 -18.98 -8.39 25.46
CA LEU A 1062 -19.24 -7.16 24.71
C LEU A 1062 -20.77 -7.06 24.48
N PRO A 1063 -21.38 -5.88 24.62
CA PRO A 1063 -22.81 -5.64 24.41
C PRO A 1063 -23.18 -5.79 22.93
N GLU A 1064 -24.45 -6.13 22.73
CA GLU A 1064 -24.95 -6.58 21.42
C GLU A 1064 -25.13 -5.45 20.39
N HIS A 1065 -25.06 -4.15 20.76
CA HIS A 1065 -25.29 -3.03 19.85
C HIS A 1065 -24.46 -1.76 20.12
N HIS A 1066 -23.97 -1.13 19.03
CA HIS A 1066 -23.23 0.14 19.02
C HIS A 1066 -23.93 1.29 19.75
N HIS A 1067 -25.27 1.31 19.78
CA HIS A 1067 -26.05 2.37 20.44
C HIS A 1067 -26.01 2.30 21.98
N GLU A 1068 -25.83 1.11 22.58
CA GLU A 1068 -25.74 0.98 24.03
C GLU A 1068 -24.38 1.43 24.58
N ALA A 1069 -23.31 1.29 23.78
CA ALA A 1069 -21.97 1.77 24.15
C ALA A 1069 -21.89 3.31 24.25
N VAL A 1070 -22.61 4.04 23.38
CA VAL A 1070 -22.70 5.51 23.46
C VAL A 1070 -23.41 5.96 24.74
N ALA A 1071 -24.47 5.23 25.15
CA ALA A 1071 -25.20 5.50 26.38
C ALA A 1071 -24.35 5.26 27.65
N MET A 1072 -23.43 4.28 27.65
CA MET A 1072 -22.48 4.09 28.75
C MET A 1072 -21.40 5.18 28.80
N THR A 1073 -20.95 5.68 27.65
CA THR A 1073 -19.95 6.78 27.59
C THR A 1073 -20.51 8.18 27.86
N GLY A 1074 -21.83 8.37 27.84
CA GLY A 1074 -22.49 9.67 28.03
C GLY A 1074 -22.53 10.17 29.48
N ALA A 1075 -22.17 9.32 30.46
CA ALA A 1075 -22.14 9.67 31.88
C ALA A 1075 -20.73 10.03 32.35
N ILE A 1076 -20.10 11.04 31.73
CA ILE A 1076 -18.89 11.66 32.30
C ILE A 1076 -19.34 12.80 33.21
N GLU A 1077 -19.55 12.50 34.49
CA GLU A 1077 -19.40 13.53 35.52
C GLU A 1077 -17.93 13.96 35.55
N VAL A 1078 -17.71 15.27 35.39
CA VAL A 1078 -16.44 15.93 35.61
C VAL A 1078 -16.08 15.78 37.09
N VAL A 1079 -15.43 14.69 37.46
CA VAL A 1079 -14.78 14.55 38.76
C VAL A 1079 -13.34 15.03 38.58
N GLY A 1080 -13.03 16.20 39.15
CA GLY A 1080 -11.68 16.72 39.19
C GLY A 1080 -10.76 15.78 39.98
N GLU A 1081 -9.75 15.24 39.30
CA GLU A 1081 -8.61 14.63 39.98
C GLU A 1081 -7.76 15.76 40.60
N ASP A 1082 -7.80 15.83 41.92
CA ASP A 1082 -6.98 16.71 42.77
C ASP A 1082 -5.50 16.25 42.70
N PRO A 1083 -4.53 17.10 42.33
CA PRO A 1083 -3.14 16.70 42.19
C PRO A 1083 -2.44 16.67 43.56
N LYS A 1084 -2.71 15.64 44.37
CA LYS A 1084 -1.86 15.26 45.52
C LYS A 1084 -1.88 13.75 45.79
N SER A 1085 -0.99 13.04 45.11
CA SER A 1085 -0.16 11.96 45.69
C SER A 1085 1.01 11.66 44.77
#